data_AF-A0AAE5XPL9-F1
#
_entry.id   AF-A0AAE5XPL9-F1
#
_cell.length_a   1.000
_cell.length_b   1.000
_cell.length_c   1.000
_cell.angle_alpha   90.00
_cell.angle_beta   90.00
_cell.angle_gamma   90.00
#
_symmetry.space_group_name_H-M   'P 1'
#
loop_
_entity.id
_entity.type
_entity.pdbx_description
1 polymer ?
#
loop_
_entity_poly.entity_id
_entity_poly.type
_entity_poly.pdbx_seq_one_letter_code
_entity_poly.pdbx_strand_id
1 'polypeptide(L)'
;MEAGAFIGVSVFIGGGFLILLGVIGLFKAFYKKVEQGQALIVNDTTTQPKVYFTGAMVLPVVHKAETMKISVITLEIDRRGKDGLICRDNLRADITVAFYLRVNETAEDVLKVAKAVGVSRASDRVAVNELFNAKFSEALKTVGKQMEFLGLFEDRIGFRDRIVQTIGNDLNGYVLEDVAIDYLEQTPKSSLDSSNILDSEGIKKITEITAQHNIHTNRLERDEELEIKRKNVATREAMLELERQQADAEAKQKREVESIQARETAETQKVREEERKKAEEARILTEEQLSIAEENKQRQVEIAVKNRERAVAIEHEKVEKARQLEMVNREREVELQRIAKEKELEEQRKVITLTISERISVEKKVAEEEERIKEVREVSMAEREKQVRILAAQAEADEQLVKQVKAAEAEKEKALFRAQEINTIAQAELEASSKKAEANKKEAEGIQAMEAASGLAQARVAEAKAAAYEREGQAKANAQKAEGLAKAEVVEAQAAANEKSGLADAKVLEEKLTAKARGDESIGMAKARAERELGATEAEIIRQKAKAEADGLVEKFNAMGNMSPEAREFEEFRMRMDAAIKEVMASIEANKSIATDQAQVLAQALQKSNIEIVGGGGEYFESFSKALAVGKAIDGVAGKSQAVQAALDKLLSITGKPSGEKSH
;
A
#
# COMPACT_ATOMS: atom_id res chain seq x y z
N MET A 1 86.55 12.45 -86.16
CA MET A 1 87.04 12.46 -84.77
C MET A 1 85.92 12.54 -83.72
N GLU A 2 84.64 12.35 -84.06
CA GLU A 2 83.56 12.48 -83.07
C GLU A 2 83.10 11.15 -82.45
N ALA A 3 83.27 10.02 -83.14
CA ALA A 3 82.82 8.72 -82.65
C ALA A 3 83.63 8.17 -81.45
N GLY A 4 84.94 8.43 -81.40
CA GLY A 4 85.81 7.94 -80.31
C GLY A 4 85.63 8.67 -78.97
N ALA A 5 85.34 9.97 -79.02
CA ALA A 5 85.02 10.76 -77.83
C ALA A 5 83.65 10.34 -77.24
N PHE A 6 82.69 10.00 -78.10
CA PHE A 6 81.37 9.53 -77.68
C PHE A 6 81.46 8.17 -76.94
N ILE A 7 82.29 7.24 -77.42
CA ILE A 7 82.49 5.92 -76.78
C ILE A 7 83.19 6.05 -75.42
N GLY A 8 84.22 6.90 -75.29
CA GLY A 8 84.92 7.10 -74.02
C GLY A 8 84.05 7.73 -72.93
N VAL A 9 83.23 8.72 -73.28
CA VAL A 9 82.25 9.33 -72.37
C VAL A 9 81.15 8.34 -72.01
N SER A 10 80.71 7.49 -72.95
CA SER A 10 79.70 6.45 -72.69
C SER A 10 80.19 5.38 -71.70
N VAL A 11 81.46 4.98 -71.78
CA VAL A 11 82.06 3.99 -70.86
C VAL A 11 82.26 4.60 -69.46
N PHE A 12 82.65 5.87 -69.35
CA PHE A 12 82.75 6.55 -68.06
C PHE A 12 81.38 6.75 -67.39
N ILE A 13 80.36 7.15 -68.16
CA ILE A 13 78.99 7.29 -67.68
C ILE A 13 78.42 5.92 -67.31
N GLY A 14 78.63 4.90 -68.14
CA GLY A 14 78.19 3.52 -67.87
C GLY A 14 78.88 2.89 -66.67
N GLY A 15 80.19 3.13 -66.50
CA GLY A 15 80.95 2.70 -65.33
C GLY A 15 80.53 3.41 -64.05
N GLY A 16 80.32 4.73 -64.11
CA GLY A 16 79.75 5.51 -63.01
C GLY A 16 78.35 5.05 -62.63
N PHE A 17 77.51 4.73 -63.62
CA PHE A 17 76.17 4.20 -63.41
C PHE A 17 76.18 2.80 -62.77
N LEU A 18 77.12 1.93 -63.16
CA LEU A 18 77.30 0.61 -62.53
C LEU A 18 77.78 0.71 -61.08
N ILE A 19 78.71 1.62 -60.78
CA ILE A 19 79.16 1.88 -59.40
C ILE A 19 78.00 2.43 -58.58
N LEU A 20 77.23 3.37 -59.12
CA LEU A 20 76.05 3.92 -58.45
C LEU A 20 75.00 2.82 -58.17
N LEU A 21 74.71 1.96 -59.14
CA LEU A 21 73.82 0.80 -58.95
C LEU A 21 74.37 -0.18 -57.91
N GLY A 22 75.69 -0.41 -57.89
CA GLY A 22 76.35 -1.23 -56.87
C GLY A 22 76.19 -0.65 -55.46
N VAL A 23 76.37 0.68 -55.31
CA VAL A 23 76.18 1.38 -54.04
C VAL A 23 74.72 1.36 -53.61
N ILE A 24 73.76 1.58 -54.51
CA ILE A 24 72.33 1.46 -54.23
C ILE A 24 71.97 0.03 -53.83
N GLY A 25 72.54 -0.97 -54.49
CA GLY A 25 72.39 -2.38 -54.16
C GLY A 25 72.91 -2.72 -52.76
N LEU A 26 74.09 -2.23 -52.40
CA LEU A 26 74.68 -2.34 -51.06
C LEU A 26 73.80 -1.64 -50.00
N PHE A 27 73.31 -0.45 -50.30
CA PHE A 27 72.42 0.29 -49.39
C PHE A 27 71.12 -0.48 -49.15
N LYS A 28 70.53 -1.04 -50.21
CA LYS A 28 69.34 -1.91 -50.11
C LYS A 28 69.63 -3.19 -49.32
N ALA A 29 70.81 -3.78 -49.48
CA ALA A 29 71.20 -4.99 -48.77
C ALA A 29 71.48 -4.76 -47.28
N PHE A 30 72.02 -3.60 -46.91
CA PHE A 30 72.40 -3.27 -45.53
C PHE A 30 71.32 -2.53 -44.74
N TYR A 31 70.36 -1.91 -45.41
CA TYR A 31 69.26 -1.24 -44.74
C TYR A 31 68.20 -2.25 -44.30
N LYS A 32 68.17 -2.56 -43.00
CA LYS A 32 67.17 -3.45 -42.42
C LYS A 32 65.97 -2.63 -41.97
N LYS A 33 64.83 -2.84 -42.64
CA LYS A 33 63.55 -2.24 -42.25
C LYS A 33 62.98 -2.98 -41.04
N VAL A 34 62.34 -2.25 -40.13
CA VAL A 34 61.69 -2.79 -38.95
C VAL A 34 60.19 -2.81 -39.20
N GLU A 35 59.54 -3.93 -38.89
CA GLU A 35 58.08 -4.03 -38.94
C GLU A 35 57.46 -3.27 -37.76
N GLN A 36 56.25 -2.75 -37.96
CA GLN A 36 55.52 -2.08 -36.88
C GLN A 36 55.31 -3.04 -35.70
N GLY A 37 55.50 -2.54 -34.48
CA GLY A 37 55.47 -3.38 -33.27
C GLY A 37 56.74 -4.18 -33.00
N GLN A 38 57.86 -3.90 -33.71
CA GLN A 38 59.19 -4.41 -33.41
C GLN A 38 60.19 -3.27 -33.16
N ALA A 39 61.21 -3.56 -32.37
CA ALA A 39 62.36 -2.69 -32.14
C ALA A 39 63.63 -3.42 -32.58
N LEU A 40 64.47 -2.74 -33.36
CA LEU A 40 65.77 -3.26 -33.79
C LEU A 40 66.85 -2.75 -32.85
N ILE A 41 67.51 -3.68 -32.16
CA ILE A 41 68.65 -3.41 -31.31
C ILE A 41 69.90 -3.73 -32.11
N VAL A 42 70.73 -2.71 -32.35
CA VAL A 42 71.98 -2.84 -33.09
C VAL A 42 73.13 -2.60 -32.13
N ASN A 43 73.96 -3.63 -31.97
CA ASN A 43 75.19 -3.54 -31.22
C ASN A 43 76.32 -3.12 -32.16
N ASP A 44 76.70 -1.85 -32.09
CA ASP A 44 77.80 -1.25 -32.83
C ASP A 44 79.10 -1.31 -31.98
N THR A 45 80.22 -0.76 -32.48
CA THR A 45 81.47 -0.61 -31.72
C THR A 45 81.40 0.45 -30.59
N THR A 46 80.20 0.93 -30.25
CA THR A 46 79.97 1.96 -29.23
C THR A 46 79.68 1.31 -27.87
N THR A 47 79.87 2.03 -26.77
CA THR A 47 79.68 1.53 -25.40
C THR A 47 78.24 1.14 -25.04
N GLN A 48 77.23 1.63 -25.77
CA GLN A 48 75.83 1.27 -25.58
C GLN A 48 75.19 0.85 -26.92
N PRO A 49 74.43 -0.26 -26.95
CA PRO A 49 73.64 -0.65 -28.13
C PRO A 49 72.59 0.41 -28.46
N LYS A 50 72.30 0.61 -29.74
CA LYS A 50 71.30 1.57 -30.22
C LYS A 50 70.00 0.88 -30.59
N VAL A 51 68.88 1.54 -30.33
CA VAL A 51 67.53 1.04 -30.63
C VAL A 51 66.92 1.87 -31.76
N TYR A 52 66.35 1.20 -32.75
CA TYR A 52 65.69 1.81 -33.91
C TYR A 52 64.30 1.19 -34.12
N PHE A 53 63.29 2.04 -34.39
CA PHE A 53 61.90 1.61 -34.59
C PHE A 53 61.45 1.58 -36.05
N THR A 54 62.15 2.28 -36.95
CA THR A 54 61.77 2.41 -38.38
C THR A 54 62.70 1.65 -39.31
N GLY A 55 64.00 1.67 -39.02
CA GLY A 55 65.03 1.03 -39.83
C GLY A 55 66.41 1.55 -39.49
N ALA A 56 67.43 0.73 -39.70
CA ALA A 56 68.81 1.13 -39.51
C ALA A 56 69.73 0.44 -40.53
N MET A 57 70.86 1.07 -40.79
CA MET A 57 71.92 0.46 -41.57
C MET A 57 72.68 -0.53 -40.69
N VAL A 58 72.63 -1.81 -41.06
CA VAL A 58 73.29 -2.91 -40.33
C VAL A 58 74.39 -3.47 -41.22
N LEU A 59 75.64 -3.26 -40.81
CA LEU A 59 76.81 -3.83 -41.49
C LEU A 59 77.02 -5.26 -40.97
N PRO A 60 76.82 -6.33 -41.78
CA PRO A 60 76.75 -7.71 -41.30
C PRO A 60 77.99 -8.21 -40.55
N VAL A 61 79.16 -7.61 -40.83
CA VAL A 61 80.45 -7.99 -40.25
C VAL A 61 80.75 -7.24 -38.94
N VAL A 62 80.24 -6.01 -38.79
CA VAL A 62 80.59 -5.11 -37.67
C VAL A 62 79.47 -5.07 -36.63
N HIS A 63 78.22 -5.15 -37.06
CA HIS A 63 77.05 -4.93 -36.21
C HIS A 63 76.33 -6.25 -35.94
N LYS A 64 75.98 -6.51 -34.67
CA LYS A 64 75.02 -7.55 -34.32
C LYS A 64 73.63 -6.93 -34.22
N ALA A 65 72.69 -7.42 -35.03
CA ALA A 65 71.32 -6.89 -35.08
C ALA A 65 70.32 -7.92 -34.53
N GLU A 66 69.57 -7.55 -33.49
CA GLU A 66 68.56 -8.36 -32.85
C GLU A 66 67.21 -7.63 -32.88
N THR A 67 66.14 -8.32 -33.26
CA THR A 67 64.79 -7.75 -33.37
C THR A 67 63.96 -8.21 -32.18
N MET A 68 63.42 -7.26 -31.42
CA MET A 68 62.54 -7.49 -30.27
C MET A 68 61.10 -7.13 -30.63
N LYS A 69 60.10 -7.95 -30.25
CA LYS A 69 58.70 -7.53 -30.41
C LYS A 69 58.29 -6.70 -29.19
N ILE A 70 57.70 -5.54 -29.46
CA ILE A 70 57.19 -4.59 -28.45
C ILE A 70 55.66 -4.54 -28.43
N SER A 71 55.01 -5.49 -29.13
CA SER A 71 53.56 -5.67 -29.14
C SER A 71 53.01 -6.08 -27.76
N VAL A 72 51.70 -5.91 -27.59
CA VAL A 72 50.97 -6.29 -26.37
C VAL A 72 51.06 -7.79 -26.11
N ILE A 73 51.27 -8.13 -24.84
CA ILE A 73 51.34 -9.47 -24.29
C ILE A 73 50.25 -9.59 -23.23
N THR A 74 49.44 -10.64 -23.32
CA THR A 74 48.40 -10.94 -22.34
C THR A 74 48.93 -11.91 -21.30
N LEU A 75 48.77 -11.58 -20.02
CA LEU A 75 49.11 -12.43 -18.90
C LEU A 75 47.86 -12.64 -18.05
N GLU A 76 47.43 -13.89 -17.97
CA GLU A 76 46.24 -14.28 -17.22
C GLU A 76 46.64 -14.80 -15.83
N ILE A 77 46.00 -14.28 -14.80
CA ILE A 77 46.13 -14.76 -13.43
C ILE A 77 44.79 -15.31 -12.98
N ASP A 78 44.79 -16.61 -12.74
CA ASP A 78 43.62 -17.35 -12.26
C ASP A 78 43.78 -17.66 -10.76
N ARG A 79 42.78 -17.26 -9.97
CA ARG A 79 42.74 -17.39 -8.51
C ARG A 79 41.36 -17.91 -8.11
N ARG A 80 41.22 -19.23 -8.03
CA ARG A 80 39.96 -19.92 -7.71
C ARG A 80 40.09 -20.90 -6.56
N GLY A 81 38.98 -21.19 -5.90
CA GLY A 81 38.92 -22.17 -4.81
C GLY A 81 39.79 -21.73 -3.62
N LYS A 82 40.74 -22.57 -3.23
CA LYS A 82 41.63 -22.31 -2.07
C LYS A 82 42.56 -21.12 -2.28
N ASP A 83 42.89 -20.81 -3.54
CA ASP A 83 43.74 -19.69 -3.93
C ASP A 83 42.94 -18.40 -4.21
N GLY A 84 41.62 -18.42 -4.00
CA GLY A 84 40.74 -17.27 -4.21
C GLY A 84 41.14 -16.05 -3.37
N LEU A 85 40.75 -14.88 -3.85
CA LEU A 85 41.07 -13.58 -3.27
C LEU A 85 40.29 -13.35 -1.97
N ILE A 86 40.99 -13.08 -0.87
CA ILE A 86 40.36 -12.79 0.42
C ILE A 86 40.03 -11.30 0.51
N CYS A 87 38.76 -10.99 0.69
CA CYS A 87 38.25 -9.63 0.78
C CYS A 87 38.40 -9.06 2.21
N ARG A 88 38.11 -7.77 2.37
CA ARG A 88 38.09 -7.07 3.67
C ARG A 88 37.18 -7.76 4.68
N ASP A 89 36.04 -8.23 4.21
CA ASP A 89 35.00 -8.90 4.99
C ASP A 89 35.21 -10.41 5.17
N ASN A 90 36.42 -10.90 4.89
CA ASN A 90 36.82 -12.32 5.01
C ASN A 90 36.01 -13.27 4.11
N LEU A 91 35.26 -12.73 3.15
CA LEU A 91 34.69 -13.50 2.05
C LEU A 91 35.76 -13.75 0.99
N ARG A 92 35.75 -14.96 0.42
CA ARG A 92 36.67 -15.34 -0.65
C ARG A 92 35.98 -15.22 -2.00
N ALA A 93 36.67 -14.56 -2.93
CA ALA A 93 36.24 -14.38 -4.31
C ALA A 93 37.12 -15.20 -5.25
N ASP A 94 36.49 -15.91 -6.16
CA ASP A 94 37.11 -16.56 -7.29
C ASP A 94 37.24 -15.53 -8.41
N ILE A 95 38.46 -15.30 -8.91
CA ILE A 95 38.73 -14.24 -9.89
C ILE A 95 39.72 -14.71 -10.96
N THR A 96 39.46 -14.29 -12.20
CA THR A 96 40.42 -14.37 -13.32
C THR A 96 40.64 -12.97 -13.86
N VAL A 97 41.90 -12.54 -13.91
CA VAL A 97 42.29 -11.20 -14.37
C VAL A 97 43.32 -11.32 -15.49
N ALA A 98 43.07 -10.64 -16.60
CA ALA A 98 43.99 -10.50 -17.73
C ALA A 98 44.71 -9.16 -17.65
N PHE A 99 46.04 -9.20 -17.58
CA PHE A 99 46.93 -8.04 -17.64
C PHE A 99 47.47 -7.89 -19.05
N TYR A 100 47.29 -6.72 -19.64
CA TYR A 100 47.82 -6.36 -20.95
C TYR A 100 49.12 -5.57 -20.76
N LEU A 101 50.26 -6.17 -21.06
CA LEU A 101 51.56 -5.53 -20.94
C LEU A 101 52.14 -5.25 -22.32
N ARG A 102 52.88 -4.16 -22.46
CA ARG A 102 53.75 -3.93 -23.62
C ARG A 102 55.08 -3.36 -23.19
N VAL A 103 56.07 -3.41 -24.05
CA VAL A 103 57.33 -2.68 -23.84
C VAL A 103 57.13 -1.24 -24.29
N ASN A 104 57.59 -0.28 -23.49
CA ASN A 104 57.50 1.14 -23.85
C ASN A 104 58.35 1.43 -25.10
N GLU A 105 57.90 2.33 -25.98
CA GLU A 105 58.58 2.68 -27.24
C GLU A 105 59.73 3.67 -27.02
N THR A 106 60.47 3.52 -25.92
CA THR A 106 61.65 4.33 -25.60
C THR A 106 62.91 3.47 -25.74
N ALA A 107 63.99 4.06 -26.22
CA ALA A 107 65.26 3.33 -26.38
C ALA A 107 65.77 2.79 -25.03
N GLU A 108 65.58 3.55 -23.94
CA GLU A 108 66.01 3.16 -22.60
C GLU A 108 65.25 1.93 -22.09
N ASP A 109 63.92 1.90 -22.21
CA ASP A 109 63.12 0.80 -21.68
C ASP A 109 63.28 -0.47 -22.50
N VAL A 110 63.41 -0.36 -23.83
CA VAL A 110 63.77 -1.48 -24.70
C VAL A 110 65.11 -2.11 -24.30
N LEU A 111 66.11 -1.29 -23.98
CA LEU A 111 67.41 -1.79 -23.52
C LEU A 111 67.36 -2.39 -22.11
N LYS A 112 66.55 -1.84 -21.20
CA LYS A 112 66.32 -2.42 -19.87
C LYS A 112 65.72 -3.81 -19.97
N VAL A 113 64.67 -3.98 -20.77
CA VAL A 113 64.02 -5.28 -21.00
C VAL A 113 64.98 -6.28 -21.65
N ALA A 114 65.72 -5.84 -22.68
CA ALA A 114 66.69 -6.67 -23.36
C ALA A 114 67.81 -7.17 -22.43
N LYS A 115 68.23 -6.35 -21.45
CA LYS A 115 69.22 -6.74 -20.43
C LYS A 115 68.64 -7.66 -19.35
N ALA A 116 67.40 -7.44 -18.93
CA ALA A 116 66.77 -8.18 -17.84
C ALA A 116 66.31 -9.60 -18.26
N VAL A 117 65.66 -9.72 -19.42
CA VAL A 117 65.01 -10.97 -19.86
C VAL A 117 65.66 -11.57 -21.11
N GLY A 118 66.33 -10.73 -21.92
CA GLY A 118 66.91 -11.11 -23.21
C GLY A 118 65.96 -10.87 -24.38
N VAL A 119 66.52 -10.51 -25.55
CA VAL A 119 65.75 -10.06 -26.74
C VAL A 119 64.77 -11.12 -27.26
N SER A 120 65.14 -12.41 -27.19
CA SER A 120 64.29 -13.52 -27.65
C SER A 120 63.16 -13.87 -26.68
N ARG A 121 63.36 -13.64 -25.38
CA ARG A 121 62.41 -13.98 -24.31
C ARG A 121 61.55 -12.81 -23.86
N ALA A 122 61.89 -11.59 -24.27
CA ALA A 122 61.15 -10.37 -23.94
C ALA A 122 59.67 -10.40 -24.37
N SER A 123 59.33 -11.23 -25.37
CA SER A 123 57.96 -11.36 -25.88
C SER A 123 57.36 -12.75 -25.63
N ASP A 124 58.06 -13.61 -24.89
CA ASP A 124 57.58 -14.94 -24.57
C ASP A 124 56.66 -14.88 -23.34
N ARG A 125 55.43 -15.37 -23.49
CA ARG A 125 54.41 -15.36 -22.44
C ARG A 125 54.88 -16.08 -21.19
N VAL A 126 55.62 -17.18 -21.34
CA VAL A 126 56.08 -17.99 -20.20
C VAL A 126 57.12 -17.23 -19.38
N ALA A 127 58.13 -16.65 -20.04
CA ALA A 127 59.19 -15.90 -19.39
C ALA A 127 58.66 -14.64 -18.68
N VAL A 128 57.74 -13.91 -19.32
CA VAL A 128 57.10 -12.72 -18.74
C VAL A 128 56.21 -13.12 -17.55
N ASN A 129 55.51 -14.25 -17.64
CA ASN A 129 54.73 -14.77 -16.53
C ASN A 129 55.59 -15.10 -15.31
N GLU A 130 56.70 -15.84 -15.48
CA GLU A 130 57.62 -16.15 -14.39
C GLU A 130 58.18 -14.88 -13.70
N LEU A 131 58.39 -13.80 -14.45
CA LEU A 131 58.93 -12.55 -13.92
C LEU A 131 57.90 -11.76 -13.08
N PHE A 132 56.64 -11.71 -13.51
CA PHE A 132 55.64 -10.79 -12.93
C PHE A 132 54.51 -11.46 -12.14
N ASN A 133 54.32 -12.78 -12.25
CA ASN A 133 53.20 -13.48 -11.61
C ASN A 133 53.14 -13.21 -10.10
N ALA A 134 54.29 -13.26 -9.42
CA ALA A 134 54.37 -12.96 -7.99
C ALA A 134 53.93 -11.52 -7.66
N LYS A 135 54.43 -10.52 -8.40
CA LYS A 135 54.13 -9.10 -8.19
C LYS A 135 52.65 -8.78 -8.42
N PHE A 136 52.08 -9.29 -9.51
CA PHE A 136 50.66 -9.09 -9.82
C PHE A 136 49.75 -9.85 -8.87
N SER A 137 50.13 -11.06 -8.46
CA SER A 137 49.38 -11.78 -7.44
C SER A 137 49.41 -11.06 -6.08
N GLU A 138 50.51 -10.42 -5.72
CA GLU A 138 50.63 -9.65 -4.48
C GLU A 138 49.75 -8.40 -4.53
N ALA A 139 49.75 -7.70 -5.68
CA ALA A 139 48.89 -6.54 -5.90
C ALA A 139 47.40 -6.91 -5.80
N LEU A 140 46.98 -7.99 -6.46
CA LEU A 140 45.60 -8.48 -6.39
C LEU A 140 45.19 -8.78 -4.94
N LYS A 141 46.05 -9.49 -4.18
CA LYS A 141 45.80 -9.80 -2.75
C LYS A 141 45.68 -8.54 -1.90
N THR A 142 46.55 -7.57 -2.13
CA THR A 142 46.57 -6.29 -1.40
C THR A 142 45.28 -5.50 -1.64
N VAL A 143 44.88 -5.35 -2.91
CA VAL A 143 43.67 -4.59 -3.25
C VAL A 143 42.41 -5.32 -2.80
N GLY A 144 42.34 -6.64 -2.98
CA GLY A 144 41.21 -7.44 -2.50
C GLY A 144 40.99 -7.27 -1.01
N LYS A 145 42.05 -7.25 -0.19
CA LYS A 145 41.90 -7.07 1.25
C LYS A 145 41.42 -5.67 1.67
N GLN A 146 41.56 -4.68 0.79
CA GLN A 146 41.08 -3.31 1.04
C GLN A 146 39.58 -3.13 0.70
N MET A 147 38.98 -4.03 -0.07
CA MET A 147 37.60 -3.92 -0.55
C MET A 147 36.71 -5.03 0.01
N GLU A 148 35.42 -4.76 0.18
CA GLU A 148 34.43 -5.80 0.52
C GLU A 148 34.04 -6.58 -0.73
N PHE A 149 33.63 -7.84 -0.56
CA PHE A 149 33.25 -8.71 -1.66
C PHE A 149 32.20 -8.08 -2.58
N LEU A 150 31.13 -7.52 -2.03
CA LEU A 150 30.05 -6.91 -2.82
C LEU A 150 30.58 -5.72 -3.65
N GLY A 151 31.49 -4.94 -3.08
CA GLY A 151 32.11 -3.80 -3.76
C GLY A 151 32.96 -4.20 -4.96
N LEU A 152 33.48 -5.43 -5.02
CA LEU A 152 34.17 -5.95 -6.21
C LEU A 152 33.21 -6.16 -7.41
N PHE A 153 31.93 -6.41 -7.14
CA PHE A 153 30.90 -6.55 -8.17
C PHE A 153 30.33 -5.20 -8.60
N GLU A 154 30.07 -4.32 -7.63
CA GLU A 154 29.44 -3.03 -7.86
C GLU A 154 30.42 -2.01 -8.47
N ASP A 155 31.67 -1.95 -7.99
CA ASP A 155 32.68 -0.99 -8.43
C ASP A 155 33.91 -1.68 -9.05
N ARG A 156 33.70 -2.30 -10.22
CA ARG A 156 34.77 -2.95 -10.99
C ARG A 156 35.85 -1.98 -11.47
N ILE A 157 35.46 -0.74 -11.77
CA ILE A 157 36.39 0.30 -12.25
C ILE A 157 37.33 0.71 -11.10
N GLY A 158 36.78 1.00 -9.91
CA GLY A 158 37.58 1.33 -8.74
C GLY A 158 38.52 0.19 -8.33
N PHE A 159 38.08 -1.07 -8.45
CA PHE A 159 38.95 -2.21 -8.21
C PHE A 159 40.12 -2.28 -9.21
N ARG A 160 39.83 -2.12 -10.51
CA ARG A 160 40.86 -2.07 -11.57
C ARG A 160 41.87 -0.96 -11.33
N ASP A 161 41.41 0.25 -11.04
CA ASP A 161 42.28 1.42 -10.89
C ASP A 161 43.21 1.27 -9.66
N ARG A 162 42.73 0.67 -8.56
CA ARG A 162 43.56 0.33 -7.41
C ARG A 162 44.60 -0.75 -7.71
N ILE A 163 44.29 -1.72 -8.57
CA ILE A 163 45.26 -2.72 -9.04
C ILE A 163 46.39 -2.02 -9.79
N VAL A 164 46.06 -1.17 -10.75
CA VAL A 164 47.05 -0.39 -11.52
C VAL A 164 47.90 0.47 -10.60
N GLN A 165 47.27 1.16 -9.63
CA GLN A 165 47.99 1.99 -8.65
C GLN A 165 48.97 1.19 -7.78
N THR A 166 48.58 -0.01 -7.33
CA THR A 166 49.39 -0.86 -6.46
C THR A 166 50.59 -1.48 -7.20
N ILE A 167 50.40 -1.85 -8.46
CA ILE A 167 51.48 -2.36 -9.32
C ILE A 167 52.50 -1.25 -9.63
N GLY A 168 52.00 -0.05 -9.88
CA GLY A 168 52.79 1.12 -10.25
C GLY A 168 53.37 1.06 -11.66
N ASN A 169 54.25 2.01 -11.98
CA ASN A 169 54.83 2.16 -13.32
C ASN A 169 56.17 1.43 -13.50
N ASP A 170 56.73 0.85 -12.45
CA ASP A 170 58.07 0.25 -12.48
C ASP A 170 58.00 -1.26 -12.77
N LEU A 171 57.95 -1.61 -14.06
CA LEU A 171 57.95 -2.99 -14.54
C LEU A 171 59.19 -3.27 -15.41
N ASN A 172 60.38 -2.83 -15.00
CA ASN A 172 61.65 -3.13 -15.69
C ASN A 172 61.66 -2.78 -17.20
N GLY A 173 60.92 -1.74 -17.60
CA GLY A 173 60.75 -1.29 -18.99
C GLY A 173 59.49 -1.80 -19.71
N TYR A 174 58.72 -2.69 -19.06
CA TYR A 174 57.34 -2.94 -19.46
C TYR A 174 56.41 -1.84 -18.92
N VAL A 175 55.27 -1.67 -19.57
CA VAL A 175 54.17 -0.80 -19.16
C VAL A 175 52.90 -1.62 -19.18
N LEU A 176 52.08 -1.45 -18.15
CA LEU A 176 50.74 -2.01 -18.08
C LEU A 176 49.80 -1.12 -18.89
N GLU A 177 49.26 -1.66 -19.98
CA GLU A 177 48.35 -0.95 -20.89
C GLU A 177 46.92 -0.98 -20.36
N ASP A 178 46.46 -2.14 -19.90
CA ASP A 178 45.14 -2.30 -19.29
C ASP A 178 45.08 -3.54 -18.38
N VAL A 179 44.05 -3.60 -17.55
CA VAL A 179 43.69 -4.74 -16.69
C VAL A 179 42.21 -5.05 -16.89
N ALA A 180 41.91 -6.26 -17.35
CA ALA A 180 40.56 -6.76 -17.51
C ALA A 180 40.25 -7.84 -16.48
N ILE A 181 39.04 -7.79 -15.90
CA ILE A 181 38.53 -8.81 -14.97
C ILE A 181 37.58 -9.71 -15.77
N ASP A 182 38.07 -10.88 -16.17
CA ASP A 182 37.35 -11.81 -17.03
C ASP A 182 36.27 -12.57 -16.25
N TYR A 183 36.58 -12.95 -15.01
CA TYR A 183 35.70 -13.74 -14.15
C TYR A 183 35.79 -13.24 -12.72
N LEU A 184 34.64 -13.12 -12.05
CA LEU A 184 34.55 -12.77 -10.64
C LEU A 184 33.29 -13.40 -10.06
N GLU A 185 33.43 -14.35 -9.14
CA GLU A 185 32.34 -15.01 -8.42
C GLU A 185 32.70 -15.24 -6.95
N GLN A 186 31.71 -15.58 -6.13
CA GLN A 186 31.99 -16.05 -4.77
C GLN A 186 32.60 -17.45 -4.82
N THR A 187 33.65 -17.70 -4.06
CA THR A 187 34.15 -19.07 -3.89
C THR A 187 33.07 -19.93 -3.23
N PRO A 188 32.70 -21.10 -3.80
CA PRO A 188 31.65 -21.93 -3.23
C PRO A 188 32.03 -22.44 -1.84
N LYS A 189 31.04 -22.57 -0.94
CA LYS A 189 31.25 -23.03 0.46
C LYS A 189 32.00 -24.37 0.56
N SER A 190 31.86 -25.24 -0.43
CA SER A 190 32.54 -26.55 -0.48
C SER A 190 34.06 -26.44 -0.61
N SER A 191 34.56 -25.31 -1.12
CA SER A 191 35.99 -25.05 -1.33
C SER A 191 36.63 -24.26 -0.18
N LEU A 192 35.84 -23.81 0.81
CA LEU A 192 36.29 -23.10 2.00
C LEU A 192 36.68 -24.08 3.11
N ASP A 193 37.74 -23.77 3.86
CA ASP A 193 38.22 -24.63 4.94
C ASP A 193 37.67 -24.18 6.30
N SER A 194 36.85 -25.03 6.94
CA SER A 194 36.30 -24.75 8.28
C SER A 194 37.33 -24.78 9.41
N SER A 195 38.57 -25.23 9.15
CA SER A 195 39.66 -25.17 10.12
C SER A 195 40.49 -23.89 10.02
N ASN A 196 40.37 -23.14 8.91
CA ASN A 196 41.04 -21.86 8.72
C ASN A 196 40.21 -20.74 9.36
N ILE A 197 40.84 -19.86 10.14
CA ILE A 197 40.16 -18.79 10.88
C ILE A 197 39.42 -17.83 9.94
N LEU A 198 40.05 -17.41 8.84
CA LEU A 198 39.46 -16.44 7.91
C LEU A 198 38.28 -17.06 7.16
N ASP A 199 38.45 -18.28 6.65
CA ASP A 199 37.37 -18.99 5.96
C ASP A 199 36.22 -19.33 6.91
N SER A 200 36.51 -19.62 8.19
CA SER A 200 35.47 -19.86 9.22
C SER A 200 34.63 -18.61 9.49
N GLU A 201 35.26 -17.44 9.62
CA GLU A 201 34.55 -16.17 9.72
C GLU A 201 33.73 -15.87 8.46
N GLY A 202 34.30 -16.15 7.28
CA GLY A 202 33.60 -16.05 6.00
C GLY A 202 32.37 -16.95 5.94
N ILE A 203 32.49 -18.24 6.28
CA ILE A 203 31.37 -19.21 6.31
C ILE A 203 30.30 -18.75 7.29
N LYS A 204 30.69 -18.27 8.49
CA LYS A 204 29.76 -17.70 9.47
C LYS A 204 28.99 -16.53 8.87
N LYS A 205 29.68 -15.57 8.26
CA LYS A 205 29.08 -14.38 7.66
C LYS A 205 28.14 -14.72 6.49
N ILE A 206 28.56 -15.61 5.57
CA ILE A 206 27.68 -16.08 4.48
C ILE A 206 26.43 -16.73 5.07
N THR A 207 26.59 -17.58 6.08
CA THR A 207 25.47 -18.30 6.69
C THR A 207 24.51 -17.35 7.42
N GLU A 208 25.02 -16.34 8.11
CA GLU A 208 24.23 -15.29 8.75
C GLU A 208 23.42 -14.48 7.72
N ILE A 209 24.08 -13.97 6.68
CA ILE A 209 23.43 -13.19 5.61
C ILE A 209 22.38 -14.04 4.89
N THR A 210 22.73 -15.27 4.49
CA THR A 210 21.78 -16.19 3.85
C THR A 210 20.61 -16.52 4.77
N ALA A 211 20.83 -16.73 6.07
CA ALA A 211 19.75 -17.00 7.02
C ALA A 211 18.82 -15.79 7.18
N GLN A 212 19.37 -14.57 7.28
CA GLN A 212 18.58 -13.33 7.33
C GLN A 212 17.74 -13.17 6.07
N HIS A 213 18.33 -13.35 4.88
CA HIS A 213 17.59 -13.31 3.63
C HIS A 213 16.51 -14.39 3.56
N ASN A 214 16.80 -15.63 3.95
CA ASN A 214 15.80 -16.71 3.94
C ASN A 214 14.64 -16.45 4.90
N ILE A 215 14.92 -15.93 6.11
CA ILE A 215 13.88 -15.53 7.07
C ILE A 215 13.04 -14.38 6.49
N HIS A 216 13.69 -13.40 5.87
CA HIS A 216 13.01 -12.26 5.25
C HIS A 216 12.12 -12.73 4.08
N THR A 217 12.64 -13.55 3.18
CA THR A 217 11.90 -14.14 2.06
C THR A 217 10.70 -14.95 2.57
N ASN A 218 10.91 -15.85 3.53
CA ASN A 218 9.83 -16.64 4.12
C ASN A 218 8.77 -15.75 4.78
N ARG A 219 9.19 -14.71 5.51
CA ARG A 219 8.25 -13.74 6.10
C ARG A 219 7.41 -13.04 5.02
N LEU A 220 8.04 -12.56 3.95
CA LEU A 220 7.32 -11.93 2.84
C LEU A 220 6.32 -12.91 2.19
N GLU A 221 6.73 -14.16 1.96
CA GLU A 221 5.83 -15.20 1.44
C GLU A 221 4.65 -15.50 2.37
N ARG A 222 4.88 -15.60 3.70
CA ARG A 222 3.80 -15.83 4.67
C ARG A 222 2.86 -14.62 4.80
N ASP A 223 3.42 -13.41 4.79
CA ASP A 223 2.65 -12.17 4.83
C ASP A 223 1.78 -12.05 3.56
N GLU A 224 2.34 -12.37 2.39
CA GLU A 224 1.60 -12.46 1.12
C GLU A 224 0.46 -13.49 1.19
N GLU A 225 0.75 -14.72 1.62
CA GLU A 225 -0.28 -15.77 1.78
C GLU A 225 -1.40 -15.34 2.73
N LEU A 226 -1.06 -14.66 3.83
CA LEU A 226 -2.01 -14.19 4.82
C LEU A 226 -2.89 -13.06 4.28
N GLU A 227 -2.32 -12.12 3.54
CA GLU A 227 -3.08 -11.05 2.88
C GLU A 227 -4.00 -11.59 1.78
N ILE A 228 -3.52 -12.54 0.96
CA ILE A 228 -4.36 -13.25 -0.02
C ILE A 228 -5.52 -13.95 0.71
N LYS A 229 -5.24 -14.69 1.79
CA LYS A 229 -6.27 -15.40 2.54
C LYS A 229 -7.28 -14.46 3.19
N ARG A 230 -6.83 -13.34 3.78
CA ARG A 230 -7.70 -12.28 4.31
C ARG A 230 -8.61 -11.74 3.22
N LYS A 231 -8.06 -11.43 2.04
CA LYS A 231 -8.84 -10.92 0.91
C LYS A 231 -9.85 -11.95 0.40
N ASN A 232 -9.48 -13.23 0.36
CA ASN A 232 -10.38 -14.32 0.00
C ASN A 232 -11.52 -14.48 1.01
N VAL A 233 -11.24 -14.41 2.32
CA VAL A 233 -12.26 -14.46 3.37
C VAL A 233 -13.21 -13.26 3.24
N ALA A 234 -12.68 -12.04 3.14
CA ALA A 234 -13.50 -10.84 2.97
C ALA A 234 -14.36 -10.90 1.69
N THR A 235 -13.79 -11.40 0.58
CA THR A 235 -14.53 -11.61 -0.68
C THR A 235 -15.63 -12.66 -0.50
N ARG A 236 -15.36 -13.74 0.22
CA ARG A 236 -16.35 -14.81 0.48
C ARG A 236 -17.48 -14.30 1.37
N GLU A 237 -17.18 -13.55 2.42
CA GLU A 237 -18.17 -12.91 3.29
C GLU A 237 -19.07 -11.95 2.50
N ALA A 238 -18.47 -11.08 1.66
CA ALA A 238 -19.22 -10.18 0.79
C ALA A 238 -20.11 -10.94 -0.21
N MET A 239 -19.60 -12.02 -0.82
CA MET A 239 -20.38 -12.87 -1.71
C MET A 239 -21.57 -13.52 -1.00
N LEU A 240 -21.37 -14.06 0.21
CA LEU A 240 -22.44 -14.68 1.00
C LEU A 240 -23.51 -13.66 1.42
N GLU A 241 -23.09 -12.43 1.75
CA GLU A 241 -24.02 -11.35 2.07
C GLU A 241 -24.86 -10.94 0.86
N LEU A 242 -24.25 -10.85 -0.33
CA LEU A 242 -24.97 -10.61 -1.58
C LEU A 242 -25.92 -11.76 -1.94
N GLU A 243 -25.50 -13.02 -1.76
CA GLU A 243 -26.37 -14.20 -1.94
C GLU A 243 -27.57 -14.16 -0.99
N ARG A 244 -27.35 -13.77 0.28
CA ARG A 244 -28.44 -13.58 1.26
C ARG A 244 -29.40 -12.48 0.81
N GLN A 245 -28.89 -11.32 0.39
CA GLN A 245 -29.70 -10.22 -0.11
C GLN A 245 -30.50 -10.61 -1.35
N GLN A 246 -29.90 -11.36 -2.27
CA GLN A 246 -30.58 -11.89 -3.45
C GLN A 246 -31.70 -12.85 -3.04
N ALA A 247 -31.43 -13.80 -2.15
CA ALA A 247 -32.42 -14.75 -1.67
C ALA A 247 -33.60 -14.06 -0.95
N ASP A 248 -33.32 -13.04 -0.12
CA ASP A 248 -34.34 -12.25 0.56
C ASP A 248 -35.18 -11.44 -0.44
N ALA A 249 -34.54 -10.84 -1.46
CA ALA A 249 -35.23 -10.10 -2.51
C ALA A 249 -36.12 -11.01 -3.38
N GLU A 250 -35.62 -12.18 -3.78
CA GLU A 250 -36.37 -13.19 -4.53
C GLU A 250 -37.56 -13.73 -3.71
N ALA A 251 -37.35 -14.02 -2.42
CA ALA A 251 -38.42 -14.46 -1.53
C ALA A 251 -39.50 -13.37 -1.35
N LYS A 252 -39.09 -12.10 -1.24
CA LYS A 252 -40.01 -10.97 -1.14
C LYS A 252 -40.80 -10.76 -2.44
N GLN A 253 -40.13 -10.79 -3.58
CA GLN A 253 -40.77 -10.71 -4.90
C GLN A 253 -41.78 -11.85 -5.09
N LYS A 254 -41.40 -13.08 -4.75
CA LYS A 254 -42.31 -14.24 -4.85
C LYS A 254 -43.53 -14.07 -3.96
N ARG A 255 -43.36 -13.60 -2.72
CA ARG A 255 -44.47 -13.31 -1.79
C ARG A 255 -45.39 -12.21 -2.31
N GLU A 256 -44.84 -11.14 -2.88
CA GLU A 256 -45.63 -10.06 -3.48
C GLU A 256 -46.42 -10.55 -4.70
N VAL A 257 -45.80 -11.34 -5.58
CA VAL A 257 -46.47 -11.93 -6.74
C VAL A 257 -47.60 -12.87 -6.32
N GLU A 258 -47.35 -13.77 -5.36
CA GLU A 258 -48.38 -14.68 -4.83
C GLU A 258 -49.52 -13.91 -4.15
N SER A 259 -49.22 -12.83 -3.42
CA SER A 259 -50.24 -11.97 -2.79
C SER A 259 -51.09 -11.23 -3.82
N ILE A 260 -50.48 -10.69 -4.88
CA ILE A 260 -51.20 -10.03 -5.98
C ILE A 260 -52.07 -11.05 -6.71
N GLN A 261 -51.53 -12.23 -7.07
CA GLN A 261 -52.31 -13.29 -7.71
C GLN A 261 -53.49 -13.74 -6.85
N ALA A 262 -53.29 -13.92 -5.53
CA ALA A 262 -54.37 -14.25 -4.61
C ALA A 262 -55.45 -13.15 -4.54
N ARG A 263 -55.06 -11.87 -4.59
CA ARG A 263 -55.99 -10.74 -4.60
C ARG A 263 -56.78 -10.65 -5.91
N GLU A 264 -56.10 -10.76 -7.05
CA GLU A 264 -56.72 -10.70 -8.38
C GLU A 264 -57.66 -11.90 -8.62
N THR A 265 -57.29 -13.09 -8.16
CA THR A 265 -58.18 -14.26 -8.22
C THR A 265 -59.40 -14.10 -7.32
N ALA A 266 -59.25 -13.55 -6.11
CA ALA A 266 -60.38 -13.25 -5.23
C ALA A 266 -61.33 -12.18 -5.80
N GLU A 267 -60.80 -11.11 -6.39
CA GLU A 267 -61.59 -10.10 -7.11
C GLU A 267 -62.32 -10.71 -8.31
N THR A 268 -61.61 -11.49 -9.13
CA THR A 268 -62.21 -12.19 -10.28
C THR A 268 -63.34 -13.12 -9.83
N GLN A 269 -63.17 -13.85 -8.72
CA GLN A 269 -64.18 -14.73 -8.17
C GLN A 269 -65.41 -13.95 -7.68
N LYS A 270 -65.21 -12.83 -6.98
CA LYS A 270 -66.31 -11.95 -6.54
C LYS A 270 -67.12 -11.42 -7.71
N VAL A 271 -66.45 -10.89 -8.74
CA VAL A 271 -67.13 -10.36 -9.93
C VAL A 271 -67.90 -11.47 -10.65
N ARG A 272 -67.34 -12.68 -10.76
CA ARG A 272 -68.06 -13.83 -11.33
C ARG A 272 -69.32 -14.20 -10.55
N GLU A 273 -69.25 -14.22 -9.21
CA GLU A 273 -70.42 -14.53 -8.38
C GLU A 273 -71.45 -13.39 -8.38
N GLU A 274 -71.03 -12.12 -8.48
CA GLU A 274 -71.95 -10.98 -8.64
C GLU A 274 -72.68 -11.01 -9.98
N GLU A 275 -71.99 -11.29 -11.08
CA GLU A 275 -72.62 -11.42 -12.40
C GLU A 275 -73.55 -12.65 -12.44
N ARG A 276 -73.17 -13.75 -11.79
CA ARG A 276 -74.04 -14.92 -11.63
C ARG A 276 -75.30 -14.60 -10.82
N LYS A 277 -75.15 -13.86 -9.72
CA LYS A 277 -76.29 -13.41 -8.90
C LYS A 277 -77.24 -12.53 -9.72
N LYS A 278 -76.74 -11.58 -10.49
CA LYS A 278 -77.57 -10.75 -11.39
C LYS A 278 -78.30 -11.59 -12.44
N ALA A 279 -77.63 -12.58 -13.02
CA ALA A 279 -78.23 -13.49 -14.00
C ALA A 279 -79.35 -14.34 -13.39
N GLU A 280 -79.14 -14.89 -12.20
CA GLU A 280 -80.16 -15.68 -11.49
C GLU A 280 -81.31 -14.80 -10.97
N GLU A 281 -81.05 -13.60 -10.45
CA GLU A 281 -82.10 -12.65 -10.07
C GLU A 281 -82.97 -12.27 -11.26
N ALA A 282 -82.36 -11.97 -12.42
CA ALA A 282 -83.10 -11.72 -13.65
C ALA A 282 -83.96 -12.92 -14.05
N ARG A 283 -83.39 -14.14 -14.03
CA ARG A 283 -84.12 -15.37 -14.35
C ARG A 283 -85.31 -15.60 -13.41
N ILE A 284 -85.11 -15.52 -12.10
CA ILE A 284 -86.16 -15.70 -11.09
C ILE A 284 -87.28 -14.68 -11.30
N LEU A 285 -86.94 -13.40 -11.52
CA LEU A 285 -87.93 -12.35 -11.73
C LEU A 285 -88.74 -12.58 -13.02
N THR A 286 -88.10 -13.12 -14.07
CA THR A 286 -88.78 -13.50 -15.31
C THR A 286 -89.70 -14.72 -15.10
N GLU A 287 -89.24 -15.72 -14.33
CA GLU A 287 -89.98 -16.94 -14.00
C GLU A 287 -91.19 -16.64 -13.09
N GLU A 288 -91.03 -15.72 -12.13
CA GLU A 288 -92.11 -15.22 -11.27
C GLU A 288 -93.16 -14.46 -12.09
N GLN A 289 -92.75 -13.58 -13.01
CA GLN A 289 -93.68 -12.87 -13.89
C GLN A 289 -94.44 -13.82 -14.83
N LEU A 290 -93.77 -14.83 -15.39
CA LEU A 290 -94.40 -15.86 -16.21
C LEU A 290 -95.40 -16.69 -15.39
N SER A 291 -95.02 -17.08 -14.18
CA SER A 291 -95.86 -17.86 -13.27
C SER A 291 -97.12 -17.07 -12.86
N ILE A 292 -96.98 -15.79 -12.51
CA ILE A 292 -98.11 -14.89 -12.20
C ILE A 292 -99.01 -14.71 -13.42
N ALA A 293 -98.44 -14.54 -14.62
CA ALA A 293 -99.21 -14.42 -15.85
C ALA A 293 -99.98 -15.71 -16.18
N GLU A 294 -99.37 -16.87 -15.94
CA GLU A 294 -99.97 -18.19 -16.16
C GLU A 294 -101.06 -18.49 -15.13
N GLU A 295 -100.85 -18.15 -13.86
CA GLU A 295 -101.87 -18.26 -12.80
C GLU A 295 -103.05 -17.31 -13.07
N ASN A 296 -102.78 -16.08 -13.54
CA ASN A 296 -103.84 -15.16 -13.97
C ASN A 296 -104.63 -15.69 -15.17
N LYS A 297 -103.96 -16.32 -16.14
CA LYS A 297 -104.62 -17.00 -17.28
C LYS A 297 -105.48 -18.15 -16.80
N GLN A 298 -104.98 -19.01 -15.91
CA GLN A 298 -105.74 -20.11 -15.32
C GLN A 298 -106.96 -19.58 -14.55
N ARG A 299 -106.79 -18.53 -13.74
CA ARG A 299 -107.89 -17.87 -13.03
C ARG A 299 -108.94 -17.32 -13.99
N GLN A 300 -108.54 -16.73 -15.12
CA GLN A 300 -109.48 -16.28 -16.16
C GLN A 300 -110.25 -17.45 -16.79
N VAL A 301 -109.57 -18.57 -17.06
CA VAL A 301 -110.21 -19.80 -17.58
C VAL A 301 -111.19 -20.37 -16.54
N GLU A 302 -110.82 -20.46 -15.27
CA GLU A 302 -111.71 -20.92 -14.20
C GLU A 302 -112.93 -20.00 -14.01
N ILE A 303 -112.73 -18.68 -14.06
CA ILE A 303 -113.84 -17.71 -14.01
C ILE A 303 -114.75 -17.89 -15.22
N ALA A 304 -114.21 -18.15 -16.42
CA ALA A 304 -115.00 -18.41 -17.61
C ALA A 304 -115.80 -19.73 -17.52
N VAL A 305 -115.19 -20.79 -16.98
CA VAL A 305 -115.88 -22.07 -16.72
C VAL A 305 -116.98 -21.89 -15.67
N LYS A 306 -116.67 -21.24 -14.53
CA LYS A 306 -117.67 -20.95 -13.49
C LYS A 306 -118.77 -20.01 -13.97
N ASN A 307 -118.47 -19.05 -14.83
CA ASN A 307 -119.50 -18.20 -15.45
C ASN A 307 -120.38 -18.99 -16.43
N ARG A 308 -119.82 -19.96 -17.16
CA ARG A 308 -120.58 -20.87 -18.01
C ARG A 308 -121.47 -21.80 -17.19
N GLU A 309 -120.96 -22.37 -16.10
CA GLU A 309 -121.74 -23.16 -15.14
C GLU A 309 -122.86 -22.33 -14.50
N ARG A 310 -122.56 -21.08 -14.09
CA ARG A 310 -123.56 -20.13 -13.60
C ARG A 310 -124.61 -19.81 -14.66
N ALA A 311 -124.24 -19.64 -15.93
CA ALA A 311 -125.21 -19.40 -17.01
C ALA A 311 -126.16 -20.60 -17.20
N VAL A 312 -125.65 -21.84 -17.12
CA VAL A 312 -126.47 -23.06 -17.18
C VAL A 312 -127.36 -23.19 -15.94
N ALA A 313 -126.82 -22.90 -14.75
CA ALA A 313 -127.59 -22.90 -13.50
C ALA A 313 -128.69 -21.83 -13.52
N ILE A 314 -128.43 -20.64 -14.08
CA ILE A 314 -129.41 -19.54 -14.19
C ILE A 314 -130.55 -19.90 -15.16
N GLU A 315 -130.30 -20.61 -16.27
CA GLU A 315 -131.38 -21.13 -17.13
C GLU A 315 -132.24 -22.16 -16.40
N HIS A 316 -131.62 -23.05 -15.61
CA HIS A 316 -132.34 -24.02 -14.80
C HIS A 316 -133.14 -23.37 -13.66
N GLU A 317 -132.58 -22.30 -13.06
CA GLU A 317 -133.20 -21.51 -12.01
C GLU A 317 -134.29 -20.57 -12.55
N LYS A 318 -134.22 -20.11 -13.81
CA LYS A 318 -135.31 -19.33 -14.47
C LYS A 318 -136.59 -20.14 -14.62
N VAL A 319 -136.49 -21.45 -14.86
CA VAL A 319 -137.65 -22.36 -14.94
C VAL A 319 -138.29 -22.55 -13.56
N GLU A 320 -137.49 -22.67 -12.50
CA GLU A 320 -137.95 -22.74 -11.10
C GLU A 320 -138.48 -21.37 -10.60
N LYS A 321 -137.82 -20.27 -10.96
CA LYS A 321 -138.26 -18.89 -10.65
C LYS A 321 -139.55 -18.51 -11.36
N ALA A 322 -139.84 -19.04 -12.56
CA ALA A 322 -141.16 -18.86 -13.18
C ALA A 322 -142.30 -19.48 -12.34
N ARG A 323 -142.03 -20.57 -11.60
CA ARG A 323 -142.98 -21.16 -10.63
C ARG A 323 -143.08 -20.38 -9.31
N GLN A 324 -142.03 -19.66 -8.92
CA GLN A 324 -141.99 -18.93 -7.65
C GLN A 324 -142.34 -17.43 -7.77
N LEU A 325 -142.23 -16.84 -8.97
CA LEU A 325 -142.59 -15.45 -9.29
C LEU A 325 -144.11 -15.17 -9.20
N GLU A 326 -144.96 -16.20 -9.26
CA GLU A 326 -146.40 -16.02 -8.98
C GLU A 326 -146.67 -15.83 -7.47
N MET A 327 -145.78 -16.32 -6.58
CA MET A 327 -145.89 -16.12 -5.13
C MET A 327 -145.14 -14.90 -4.59
N VAL A 328 -144.12 -14.38 -5.31
CA VAL A 328 -143.27 -13.26 -4.83
C VAL A 328 -143.72 -11.88 -5.33
N ASN A 329 -144.65 -11.81 -6.30
CA ASN A 329 -145.32 -10.57 -6.73
C ASN A 329 -146.21 -9.92 -5.64
N ARG A 330 -146.23 -10.47 -4.42
CA ARG A 330 -146.96 -9.90 -3.29
C ARG A 330 -146.08 -9.18 -2.26
N GLU A 331 -144.74 -9.27 -2.30
CA GLU A 331 -143.93 -8.83 -1.14
C GLU A 331 -142.67 -8.00 -1.41
N ARG A 332 -142.19 -7.79 -2.64
CA ARG A 332 -140.89 -7.13 -2.85
C ARG A 332 -140.90 -5.90 -3.74
N GLU A 333 -141.98 -5.13 -3.66
CA GLU A 333 -142.09 -3.80 -4.25
C GLU A 333 -141.37 -2.70 -3.44
N VAL A 334 -140.77 -2.99 -2.26
CA VAL A 334 -140.43 -1.89 -1.31
C VAL A 334 -139.02 -1.89 -0.69
N GLU A 335 -138.08 -2.77 -1.07
CA GLU A 335 -136.68 -2.65 -0.55
C GLU A 335 -135.62 -2.49 -1.65
N LEU A 336 -136.00 -1.83 -2.74
CA LEU A 336 -135.07 -1.00 -3.50
C LEU A 336 -134.92 0.36 -2.80
N GLN A 337 -133.78 1.01 -3.00
CA GLN A 337 -133.52 2.41 -2.67
C GLN A 337 -132.93 2.76 -1.29
N ARG A 338 -131.95 1.98 -0.80
CA ARG A 338 -130.83 2.66 -0.14
C ARG A 338 -129.51 1.94 -0.41
N ILE A 339 -128.90 2.21 -1.56
CA ILE A 339 -127.99 3.37 -1.71
C ILE A 339 -126.78 3.07 -0.83
N ALA A 340 -125.76 2.35 -1.32
CA ALA A 340 -124.99 2.61 -2.54
C ALA A 340 -124.42 4.04 -2.53
N LYS A 341 -123.13 4.13 -2.88
CA LYS A 341 -122.30 5.35 -2.97
C LYS A 341 -121.67 5.75 -1.64
N GLU A 342 -120.38 5.97 -1.56
CA GLU A 342 -119.32 6.07 -2.58
C GLU A 342 -118.04 5.83 -1.77
N LYS A 343 -117.17 4.90 -2.18
CA LYS A 343 -116.16 5.08 -3.23
C LYS A 343 -115.23 6.25 -2.89
N GLU A 344 -113.97 5.98 -2.56
CA GLU A 344 -112.86 5.63 -3.47
C GLU A 344 -111.93 6.85 -3.41
N LEU A 345 -110.79 6.73 -2.73
CA LEU A 345 -109.50 6.32 -3.29
C LEU A 345 -108.97 7.37 -4.27
N GLU A 346 -107.65 7.40 -4.32
CA GLU A 346 -106.83 7.99 -5.36
C GLU A 346 -106.35 9.42 -5.11
N GLU A 347 -105.09 9.73 -5.38
CA GLU A 347 -103.91 8.95 -5.73
C GLU A 347 -102.80 10.01 -5.78
N GLN A 348 -101.59 9.63 -5.38
CA GLN A 348 -100.33 9.99 -6.06
C GLN A 348 -100.22 11.39 -6.71
N ARG A 349 -99.21 12.20 -6.40
CA ARG A 349 -97.77 12.03 -6.71
C ARG A 349 -97.31 13.44 -7.09
N LYS A 350 -96.17 13.97 -6.66
CA LYS A 350 -94.80 13.87 -7.25
C LYS A 350 -94.09 15.11 -6.66
N VAL A 351 -92.95 15.04 -5.97
CA VAL A 351 -91.59 14.70 -6.44
C VAL A 351 -91.06 15.67 -7.50
N ILE A 352 -90.06 16.47 -7.06
CA ILE A 352 -89.01 17.23 -7.77
C ILE A 352 -89.35 18.67 -8.22
N THR A 353 -88.66 19.66 -7.64
CA THR A 353 -87.77 20.61 -8.35
C THR A 353 -86.84 21.30 -7.34
N LEU A 354 -85.57 21.35 -7.72
CA LEU A 354 -84.38 21.75 -6.99
C LEU A 354 -84.19 23.29 -6.92
N THR A 355 -83.39 23.69 -5.91
CA THR A 355 -82.48 24.87 -5.85
C THR A 355 -83.10 26.27 -5.59
N ILE A 356 -82.68 26.96 -4.53
CA ILE A 356 -81.57 27.95 -4.53
C ILE A 356 -81.31 28.48 -3.11
N SER A 357 -80.06 28.30 -2.69
CA SER A 357 -79.33 28.98 -1.63
C SER A 357 -78.86 30.35 -2.12
N GLU A 358 -79.29 31.45 -1.49
CA GLU A 358 -78.67 32.76 -1.72
C GLU A 358 -78.88 33.77 -0.58
N ARG A 359 -78.60 33.35 0.65
CA ARG A 359 -78.31 34.25 1.76
C ARG A 359 -77.42 33.50 2.74
N ILE A 360 -76.44 34.17 3.34
CA ILE A 360 -75.43 33.66 4.29
C ILE A 360 -74.11 33.19 3.64
N SER A 361 -73.53 34.01 2.75
CA SER A 361 -72.13 33.83 2.30
C SER A 361 -71.24 35.05 2.48
N VAL A 362 -71.76 36.15 3.05
CA VAL A 362 -71.02 37.44 3.10
C VAL A 362 -70.63 37.90 4.52
N GLU A 363 -71.18 37.34 5.60
CA GLU A 363 -70.78 37.78 6.96
C GLU A 363 -69.67 36.93 7.60
N LYS A 364 -69.44 35.69 7.13
CA LYS A 364 -68.46 34.79 7.75
C LYS A 364 -67.01 35.01 7.31
N LYS A 365 -66.80 35.60 6.13
CA LYS A 365 -65.45 35.74 5.53
C LYS A 365 -64.64 36.93 6.05
N VAL A 366 -65.25 37.91 6.73
CA VAL A 366 -64.52 39.11 7.20
C VAL A 366 -63.93 38.91 8.60
N ALA A 367 -64.53 38.04 9.43
CA ALA A 367 -64.03 37.77 10.79
C ALA A 367 -62.87 36.76 10.84
N GLU A 368 -62.84 35.77 9.94
CA GLU A 368 -61.81 34.70 9.96
C GLU A 368 -60.40 35.20 9.57
N GLU A 369 -60.29 36.27 8.77
CA GLU A 369 -58.98 36.80 8.36
C GLU A 369 -58.37 37.82 9.34
N GLU A 370 -59.17 38.48 10.19
CA GLU A 370 -58.63 39.39 11.21
C GLU A 370 -58.01 38.65 12.41
N GLU A 371 -58.51 37.47 12.79
CA GLU A 371 -57.91 36.67 13.87
C GLU A 371 -56.60 36.00 13.44
N ARG A 372 -56.52 35.52 12.19
CA ARG A 372 -55.35 34.79 11.66
C ARG A 372 -54.07 35.64 11.62
N ILE A 373 -54.21 36.94 11.34
CA ILE A 373 -53.07 37.86 11.31
C ILE A 373 -52.56 38.17 12.73
N LYS A 374 -53.44 38.15 13.74
CA LYS A 374 -53.06 38.36 15.15
C LYS A 374 -52.32 37.15 15.72
N GLU A 375 -52.79 35.94 15.43
CA GLU A 375 -52.18 34.68 15.88
C GLU A 375 -50.74 34.52 15.36
N VAL A 376 -50.48 34.80 14.08
CA VAL A 376 -49.15 34.66 13.48
C VAL A 376 -48.11 35.64 14.08
N ARG A 377 -48.53 36.83 14.50
CA ARG A 377 -47.63 37.80 15.15
C ARG A 377 -47.27 37.42 16.58
N GLU A 378 -48.20 36.85 17.34
CA GLU A 378 -47.94 36.46 18.73
C GLU A 378 -47.13 35.15 18.80
N VAL A 379 -47.41 34.17 17.93
CA VAL A 379 -46.67 32.90 17.88
C VAL A 379 -45.21 33.10 17.43
N SER A 380 -44.98 33.94 16.41
CA SER A 380 -43.61 34.18 15.89
C SER A 380 -42.70 34.95 16.86
N MET A 381 -43.27 35.85 17.68
CA MET A 381 -42.54 36.54 18.76
C MET A 381 -42.19 35.57 19.90
N ALA A 382 -43.14 34.72 20.31
CA ALA A 382 -42.93 33.73 21.37
C ALA A 382 -41.92 32.64 20.97
N GLU A 383 -41.93 32.19 19.72
CA GLU A 383 -40.97 31.19 19.22
C GLU A 383 -39.54 31.74 19.16
N ARG A 384 -39.34 32.98 18.71
CA ARG A 384 -38.01 33.62 18.74
C ARG A 384 -37.49 33.76 20.16
N GLU A 385 -38.34 34.17 21.10
CA GLU A 385 -37.93 34.36 22.49
C GLU A 385 -37.58 33.02 23.17
N LYS A 386 -38.34 31.96 22.88
CA LYS A 386 -38.03 30.59 23.32
C LYS A 386 -36.70 30.11 22.74
N GLN A 387 -36.45 30.37 21.46
CA GLN A 387 -35.24 29.92 20.77
C GLN A 387 -33.99 30.66 21.28
N VAL A 388 -34.10 31.96 21.60
CA VAL A 388 -33.03 32.72 22.26
C VAL A 388 -32.73 32.17 23.67
N ARG A 389 -33.75 31.81 24.46
CA ARG A 389 -33.51 31.20 25.79
C ARG A 389 -32.86 29.82 25.71
N ILE A 390 -33.25 28.99 24.74
CA ILE A 390 -32.63 27.68 24.54
C ILE A 390 -31.17 27.86 24.12
N LEU A 391 -30.90 28.78 23.18
CA LEU A 391 -29.52 29.03 22.73
C LEU A 391 -28.63 29.57 23.85
N ALA A 392 -29.16 30.45 24.70
CA ALA A 392 -28.45 30.96 25.86
C ALA A 392 -28.18 29.87 26.90
N ALA A 393 -29.16 29.02 27.19
CA ALA A 393 -29.01 27.89 28.09
C ALA A 393 -28.01 26.84 27.55
N GLN A 394 -28.01 26.62 26.23
CA GLN A 394 -27.05 25.74 25.55
C GLN A 394 -25.62 26.31 25.64
N ALA A 395 -25.45 27.60 25.36
CA ALA A 395 -24.15 28.26 25.44
C ALA A 395 -23.58 28.25 26.86
N GLU A 396 -24.42 28.44 27.89
CA GLU A 396 -24.01 28.38 29.29
C GLU A 396 -23.64 26.95 29.72
N ALA A 397 -24.38 25.94 29.26
CA ALA A 397 -24.05 24.53 29.50
C ALA A 397 -22.73 24.12 28.80
N ASP A 398 -22.52 24.56 27.56
CA ASP A 398 -21.30 24.28 26.80
C ASP A 398 -20.09 24.98 27.44
N GLU A 399 -20.23 26.22 27.93
CA GLU A 399 -19.16 26.92 28.64
C GLU A 399 -18.78 26.21 29.96
N GLN A 400 -19.77 25.74 30.72
CA GLN A 400 -19.52 24.98 31.94
C GLN A 400 -18.88 23.62 31.66
N LEU A 401 -19.31 22.92 30.61
CA LEU A 401 -18.72 21.66 30.18
C LEU A 401 -17.25 21.86 29.80
N VAL A 402 -16.93 22.88 29.00
CA VAL A 402 -15.54 23.16 28.59
C VAL A 402 -14.69 23.52 29.81
N LYS A 403 -15.19 24.30 30.76
CA LYS A 403 -14.46 24.60 32.01
C LYS A 403 -14.20 23.34 32.84
N GLN A 404 -15.18 22.45 32.99
CA GLN A 404 -15.02 21.21 33.76
C GLN A 404 -14.07 20.22 33.07
N VAL A 405 -14.18 20.07 31.74
CA VAL A 405 -13.27 19.20 30.97
C VAL A 405 -11.84 19.74 31.02
N LYS A 406 -11.63 21.04 30.85
CA LYS A 406 -10.30 21.66 30.96
C LYS A 406 -9.72 21.55 32.37
N ALA A 407 -10.53 21.71 33.41
CA ALA A 407 -10.09 21.50 34.79
C ALA A 407 -9.71 20.04 35.05
N ALA A 408 -10.49 19.08 34.56
CA ALA A 408 -10.21 17.65 34.69
C ALA A 408 -8.98 17.22 33.87
N GLU A 409 -8.78 17.77 32.67
CA GLU A 409 -7.56 17.57 31.86
C GLU A 409 -6.32 18.10 32.60
N ALA A 410 -6.40 19.31 33.15
CA ALA A 410 -5.30 19.89 33.92
C ALA A 410 -4.99 19.10 35.20
N GLU A 411 -6.00 18.56 35.89
CA GLU A 411 -5.78 17.69 37.05
C GLU A 411 -5.16 16.34 36.66
N LYS A 412 -5.59 15.74 35.54
CA LYS A 412 -5.01 14.51 35.01
C LYS A 412 -3.55 14.72 34.64
N GLU A 413 -3.23 15.84 33.99
CA GLU A 413 -1.86 16.17 33.59
C GLU A 413 -0.97 16.42 34.82
N LYS A 414 -1.48 17.15 35.83
CA LYS A 414 -0.81 17.33 37.11
C LYS A 414 -0.57 16.01 37.85
N ALA A 415 -1.54 15.09 37.82
CA ALA A 415 -1.39 13.77 38.43
C ALA A 415 -0.35 12.91 37.70
N LEU A 416 -0.30 12.98 36.36
CA LEU A 416 0.71 12.30 35.55
C LEU A 416 2.12 12.83 35.83
N PHE A 417 2.30 14.15 35.87
CA PHE A 417 3.60 14.74 36.22
C PHE A 417 4.03 14.38 37.65
N ARG A 418 3.10 14.35 38.60
CA ARG A 418 3.39 13.94 39.98
C ARG A 418 3.77 12.46 40.08
N ALA A 419 3.15 11.59 39.27
CA ALA A 419 3.52 10.18 39.18
C ALA A 419 4.90 9.98 38.54
N GLN A 420 5.23 10.77 37.51
CA GLN A 420 6.56 10.78 36.89
C GLN A 420 7.64 11.28 37.86
N GLU A 421 7.35 12.32 38.64
CA GLU A 421 8.26 12.83 39.67
C GLU A 421 8.56 11.74 40.72
N ILE A 422 7.53 11.06 41.23
CA ILE A 422 7.69 9.96 42.19
C ILE A 422 8.52 8.81 41.59
N ASN A 423 8.24 8.40 40.36
CA ASN A 423 9.02 7.35 39.70
C ASN A 423 10.48 7.76 39.47
N THR A 424 10.72 9.03 39.13
CA THR A 424 12.08 9.54 38.91
C THR A 424 12.86 9.56 40.23
N ILE A 425 12.23 9.98 41.32
CA ILE A 425 12.82 9.96 42.67
C ILE A 425 13.08 8.52 43.12
N ALA A 426 12.11 7.61 42.94
CA ALA A 426 12.27 6.19 43.30
C ALA A 426 13.37 5.49 42.48
N GLN A 427 13.50 5.82 41.19
CA GLN A 427 14.55 5.31 40.33
C GLN A 427 15.93 5.84 40.76
N ALA A 428 16.02 7.14 41.10
CA ALA A 428 17.24 7.73 41.62
C ALA A 428 17.66 7.09 42.97
N GLU A 429 16.70 6.79 43.85
CA GLU A 429 16.97 6.07 45.11
C GLU A 429 17.39 4.62 44.88
N LEU A 430 16.76 3.91 43.94
CA LEU A 430 17.15 2.55 43.56
C LEU A 430 18.57 2.52 43.01
N GLU A 431 18.92 3.45 42.13
CA GLU A 431 20.27 3.55 41.56
C GLU A 431 21.32 3.97 42.60
N ALA A 432 20.95 4.84 43.54
CA ALA A 432 21.82 5.17 44.68
C ALA A 432 22.05 3.94 45.57
N SER A 433 20.99 3.17 45.83
CA SER A 433 21.05 1.93 46.63
C SER A 433 21.83 0.83 45.92
N SER A 434 21.66 0.65 44.61
CA SER A 434 22.38 -0.36 43.82
C SER A 434 23.87 -0.04 43.73
N LYS A 435 24.24 1.23 43.50
CA LYS A 435 25.64 1.67 43.53
C LYS A 435 26.27 1.48 44.91
N LYS A 436 25.52 1.69 45.98
CA LYS A 436 25.98 1.41 47.35
C LYS A 436 26.13 -0.09 47.61
N ALA A 437 25.22 -0.91 47.08
CA ALA A 437 25.31 -2.36 47.16
C ALA A 437 26.50 -2.91 46.36
N GLU A 438 26.76 -2.40 45.14
CA GLU A 438 27.94 -2.76 44.35
C GLU A 438 29.24 -2.31 45.01
N ALA A 439 29.27 -1.13 45.63
CA ALA A 439 30.42 -0.67 46.40
C ALA A 439 30.72 -1.63 47.58
N ASN A 440 29.69 -1.99 48.35
CA ASN A 440 29.82 -2.97 49.44
C ASN A 440 30.23 -4.36 48.93
N LYS A 441 29.75 -4.77 47.74
CA LYS A 441 30.11 -6.05 47.13
C LYS A 441 31.58 -6.08 46.71
N LYS A 442 32.08 -4.99 46.12
CA LYS A 442 33.51 -4.83 45.80
C LYS A 442 34.37 -4.77 47.06
N GLU A 443 33.90 -4.14 48.13
CA GLU A 443 34.58 -4.13 49.42
C GLU A 443 34.64 -5.54 50.02
N ALA A 444 33.53 -6.30 49.98
CA ALA A 444 33.47 -7.68 50.42
C ALA A 444 34.34 -8.62 49.57
N GLU A 445 34.41 -8.43 48.25
CA GLU A 445 35.32 -9.14 47.34
C GLU A 445 36.79 -8.79 47.64
N GLY A 446 37.07 -7.52 47.98
CA GLY A 446 38.38 -7.07 48.43
C GLY A 446 38.81 -7.75 49.74
N ILE A 447 37.91 -7.84 50.72
CA ILE A 447 38.14 -8.56 51.98
C ILE A 447 38.32 -10.05 51.72
N GLN A 448 37.47 -10.68 50.88
CA GLN A 448 37.62 -12.09 50.50
C GLN A 448 38.94 -12.37 49.81
N ALA A 449 39.43 -11.46 48.95
CA ALA A 449 40.73 -11.60 48.30
C ALA A 449 41.89 -11.50 49.32
N MET A 450 41.79 -10.62 50.32
CA MET A 450 42.76 -10.53 51.41
C MET A 450 42.72 -11.77 52.33
N GLU A 451 41.53 -12.25 52.70
CA GLU A 451 41.37 -13.45 53.51
C GLU A 451 41.82 -14.71 52.76
N ALA A 452 41.54 -14.84 51.47
CA ALA A 452 41.97 -15.97 50.64
C ALA A 452 43.50 -16.08 50.55
N ALA A 453 44.21 -14.95 50.52
CA ALA A 453 45.67 -14.92 50.60
C ALA A 453 46.19 -15.43 51.97
N SER A 454 45.52 -15.08 53.08
CA SER A 454 45.86 -15.60 54.41
C SER A 454 45.44 -17.07 54.60
N GLY A 455 44.32 -17.48 54.00
CA GLY A 455 43.76 -18.83 54.06
C GLY A 455 44.62 -19.84 53.31
N LEU A 456 45.23 -19.47 52.19
CA LEU A 456 46.21 -20.31 51.48
C LEU A 456 47.50 -20.54 52.30
N ALA A 457 47.89 -19.56 53.13
CA ALA A 457 49.00 -19.73 54.07
C ALA A 457 48.61 -20.64 55.26
N GLN A 458 47.37 -20.54 55.77
CA GLN A 458 46.87 -21.40 56.83
C GLN A 458 46.56 -22.83 56.36
N ALA A 459 46.07 -23.01 55.13
CA ALA A 459 45.78 -24.32 54.53
C ALA A 459 47.05 -25.17 54.36
N ARG A 460 48.18 -24.55 53.99
CA ARG A 460 49.49 -25.24 53.95
C ARG A 460 49.99 -25.66 55.33
N VAL A 461 49.61 -24.95 56.39
CA VAL A 461 49.90 -25.33 57.79
C VAL A 461 48.92 -26.39 58.30
N ALA A 462 47.67 -26.37 57.83
CA ALA A 462 46.64 -27.34 58.17
C ALA A 462 46.85 -28.71 57.48
N GLU A 463 47.31 -28.75 56.22
CA GLU A 463 47.74 -30.01 55.57
C GLU A 463 48.89 -30.68 56.32
N ALA A 464 49.84 -29.89 56.84
CA ALA A 464 50.91 -30.40 57.70
C ALA A 464 50.40 -30.93 59.06
N LYS A 465 49.28 -30.42 59.58
CA LYS A 465 48.61 -30.91 60.80
C LYS A 465 47.68 -32.10 60.53
N ALA A 466 47.03 -32.18 59.37
CA ALA A 466 46.11 -33.26 59.01
C ALA A 466 46.82 -34.62 58.86
N ALA A 467 48.07 -34.63 58.39
CA ALA A 467 48.93 -35.82 58.39
C ALA A 467 49.29 -36.36 59.80
N ALA A 468 49.07 -35.56 60.86
CA ALA A 468 49.28 -35.97 62.25
C ALA A 468 48.00 -36.47 62.94
N TYR A 469 46.81 -36.03 62.51
CA TYR A 469 45.52 -36.40 63.12
C TYR A 469 44.88 -37.66 62.53
N GLU A 470 45.42 -38.21 61.44
CA GLU A 470 44.96 -39.48 60.84
C GLU A 470 45.22 -40.71 61.74
N ARG A 471 45.92 -40.55 62.87
CA ARG A 471 46.27 -41.63 63.80
C ARG A 471 45.43 -41.74 65.07
N GLU A 472 44.45 -40.87 65.31
CA GLU A 472 43.68 -40.95 66.56
C GLU A 472 42.22 -40.52 66.35
N GLY A 473 41.30 -41.48 66.22
CA GLY A 473 39.87 -41.14 66.19
C GLY A 473 38.94 -42.11 65.46
N GLN A 474 39.39 -43.30 65.08
CA GLN A 474 38.44 -44.39 64.96
C GLN A 474 37.81 -44.65 66.34
N ALA A 475 36.49 -44.75 66.32
CA ALA A 475 35.61 -45.30 67.33
C ALA A 475 34.86 -44.29 68.21
N LYS A 476 33.52 -44.45 68.10
CA LYS A 476 32.44 -44.06 69.02
C LYS A 476 31.82 -42.72 68.63
N ALA A 477 30.57 -42.64 68.19
CA ALA A 477 29.48 -43.60 68.32
C ALA A 477 28.42 -43.15 67.30
N ASN A 478 28.16 -43.91 66.24
CA ASN A 478 27.14 -44.95 66.24
C ASN A 478 26.10 -44.76 67.34
N ALA A 479 24.89 -44.39 66.94
CA ALA A 479 23.64 -44.95 67.44
C ALA A 479 22.58 -43.87 67.26
N GLN A 480 21.70 -44.04 66.29
CA GLN A 480 20.40 -44.62 66.63
C GLN A 480 19.67 -43.75 67.65
N LYS A 481 18.87 -42.81 67.14
CA LYS A 481 17.49 -42.67 67.55
C LYS A 481 16.76 -42.01 66.39
N ALA A 482 16.20 -42.88 65.55
CA ALA A 482 14.75 -43.06 65.55
C ALA A 482 14.14 -42.00 64.64
N GLU A 483 14.11 -42.19 63.32
CA GLU A 483 13.18 -43.12 62.64
C GLU A 483 11.69 -42.91 63.02
N GLY A 484 11.37 -41.93 63.88
CA GLY A 484 10.01 -41.64 64.37
C GLY A 484 9.37 -40.36 63.83
N LEU A 485 10.12 -39.49 63.15
CA LEU A 485 9.61 -38.17 62.67
C LEU A 485 9.21 -38.17 61.19
N ALA A 486 9.53 -39.24 60.45
CA ALA A 486 9.39 -39.33 58.99
C ALA A 486 7.95 -39.42 58.46
N LYS A 487 6.91 -39.26 59.29
CA LYS A 487 5.50 -39.29 58.85
C LYS A 487 4.69 -38.04 59.18
N ALA A 488 5.25 -37.09 59.93
CA ALA A 488 4.62 -35.78 60.16
C ALA A 488 5.19 -34.68 59.24
N GLU A 489 6.50 -34.72 58.93
CA GLU A 489 7.13 -33.74 58.04
C GLU A 489 6.63 -33.79 56.59
N VAL A 490 6.17 -34.95 56.11
CA VAL A 490 5.71 -35.10 54.71
C VAL A 490 4.42 -34.30 54.45
N VAL A 491 3.59 -34.09 55.46
CA VAL A 491 2.30 -33.38 55.30
C VAL A 491 2.47 -31.86 55.41
N GLU A 492 3.35 -31.36 56.29
CA GLU A 492 3.71 -29.93 56.32
C GLU A 492 4.59 -29.51 55.14
N ALA A 493 5.50 -30.39 54.67
CA ALA A 493 6.33 -30.10 53.49
C ALA A 493 5.51 -30.01 52.20
N GLN A 494 4.43 -30.79 52.05
CA GLN A 494 3.59 -30.75 50.85
C GLN A 494 2.73 -29.48 50.76
N ALA A 495 2.29 -28.92 51.90
CA ALA A 495 1.58 -27.64 51.93
C ALA A 495 2.52 -26.44 51.66
N ALA A 496 3.72 -26.45 52.25
CA ALA A 496 4.74 -25.43 52.01
C ALA A 496 5.33 -25.46 50.58
N ALA A 497 5.35 -26.64 49.93
CA ALA A 497 5.79 -26.79 48.54
C ALA A 497 4.78 -26.20 47.54
N ASN A 498 3.48 -26.37 47.80
CA ASN A 498 2.43 -25.85 46.91
C ASN A 498 2.32 -24.31 46.97
N GLU A 499 2.52 -23.70 48.13
CA GLU A 499 2.57 -22.23 48.27
C GLU A 499 3.82 -21.63 47.60
N LYS A 500 4.98 -22.29 47.75
CA LYS A 500 6.23 -21.89 47.07
C LYS A 500 6.16 -22.08 45.55
N SER A 501 5.47 -23.11 45.05
CA SER A 501 5.27 -23.31 43.61
C SER A 501 4.35 -22.23 43.02
N GLY A 502 3.25 -21.89 43.70
CA GLY A 502 2.35 -20.82 43.24
C GLY A 502 2.99 -19.44 43.23
N LEU A 503 3.83 -19.13 44.22
CA LEU A 503 4.63 -17.89 44.26
C LEU A 503 5.76 -17.89 43.21
N ALA A 504 6.36 -19.05 42.91
CA ALA A 504 7.37 -19.16 41.86
C ALA A 504 6.75 -18.98 40.47
N ASP A 505 5.58 -19.56 40.21
CA ASP A 505 4.89 -19.44 38.92
C ASP A 505 4.39 -18.00 38.69
N ALA A 506 3.89 -17.33 39.73
CA ALA A 506 3.53 -15.91 39.67
C ALA A 506 4.74 -15.00 39.43
N LYS A 507 5.87 -15.28 40.10
CA LYS A 507 7.12 -14.52 39.93
C LYS A 507 7.73 -14.74 38.55
N VAL A 508 7.68 -15.95 38.00
CA VAL A 508 8.13 -16.25 36.63
C VAL A 508 7.22 -15.60 35.59
N LEU A 509 5.92 -15.49 35.85
CA LEU A 509 4.98 -14.76 34.99
C LEU A 509 5.25 -13.25 35.03
N GLU A 510 5.47 -12.68 36.22
CA GLU A 510 5.86 -11.29 36.41
C GLU A 510 7.21 -10.98 35.74
N GLU A 511 8.19 -11.86 35.90
CA GLU A 511 9.52 -11.74 35.31
C GLU A 511 9.48 -11.88 33.78
N LYS A 512 8.61 -12.75 33.23
CA LYS A 512 8.35 -12.82 31.77
C LYS A 512 7.65 -11.57 31.25
N LEU A 513 6.65 -11.04 31.96
CA LEU A 513 5.93 -9.84 31.53
C LEU A 513 6.81 -8.59 31.65
N THR A 514 7.65 -8.50 32.68
CA THR A 514 8.62 -7.41 32.84
C THR A 514 9.80 -7.53 31.87
N ALA A 515 10.28 -8.74 31.55
CA ALA A 515 11.25 -8.94 30.48
C ALA A 515 10.67 -8.59 29.10
N LYS A 516 9.39 -8.92 28.85
CA LYS A 516 8.70 -8.55 27.62
C LYS A 516 8.47 -7.04 27.54
N ALA A 517 8.06 -6.39 28.63
CA ALA A 517 7.91 -4.94 28.71
C ALA A 517 9.26 -4.22 28.52
N ARG A 518 10.36 -4.71 29.11
CA ARG A 518 11.72 -4.19 28.87
C ARG A 518 12.20 -4.44 27.44
N GLY A 519 11.83 -5.56 26.83
CA GLY A 519 12.06 -5.85 25.41
C GLY A 519 11.33 -4.83 24.53
N ASP A 520 10.04 -4.60 24.79
CA ASP A 520 9.22 -3.65 24.05
C ASP A 520 9.66 -2.20 24.30
N GLU A 521 10.13 -1.85 25.50
CA GLU A 521 10.67 -0.54 25.86
C GLU A 521 12.06 -0.30 25.26
N SER A 522 12.94 -1.30 25.23
CA SER A 522 14.24 -1.19 24.55
C SER A 522 14.08 -1.09 23.04
N ILE A 523 13.09 -1.79 22.46
CA ILE A 523 12.68 -1.61 21.06
C ILE A 523 12.08 -0.22 20.85
N GLY A 524 11.27 0.28 21.79
CA GLY A 524 10.69 1.63 21.76
C GLY A 524 11.74 2.73 21.85
N MET A 525 12.73 2.59 22.74
CA MET A 525 13.86 3.52 22.87
C MET A 525 14.81 3.45 21.68
N ALA A 526 15.06 2.25 21.13
CA ALA A 526 15.83 2.10 19.90
C ALA A 526 15.12 2.74 18.71
N LYS A 527 13.79 2.57 18.59
CA LYS A 527 12.97 3.25 17.58
C LYS A 527 12.98 4.76 17.75
N ALA A 528 12.78 5.27 18.98
CA ALA A 528 12.80 6.71 19.24
C ALA A 528 14.19 7.32 18.99
N ARG A 529 15.26 6.58 19.27
CA ARG A 529 16.64 7.01 18.97
C ARG A 529 16.90 6.99 17.46
N ALA A 530 16.48 5.93 16.77
CA ALA A 530 16.54 5.86 15.31
C ALA A 530 15.72 6.98 14.66
N GLU A 531 14.54 7.30 15.19
CA GLU A 531 13.67 8.37 14.69
C GLU A 531 14.26 9.76 14.97
N ARG A 532 14.97 9.96 16.10
CA ARG A 532 15.74 11.19 16.34
C ARG A 532 16.95 11.31 15.42
N GLU A 533 17.69 10.22 15.19
CA GLU A 533 18.84 10.20 14.28
C GLU A 533 18.40 10.39 12.82
N LEU A 534 17.27 9.78 12.43
CA LEU A 534 16.61 10.05 11.15
C LEU A 534 16.14 11.50 11.05
N GLY A 535 15.49 12.06 12.07
CA GLY A 535 15.10 13.47 12.08
C GLY A 535 16.30 14.43 12.03
N ALA A 536 17.42 14.10 12.68
CA ALA A 536 18.64 14.89 12.63
C ALA A 536 19.31 14.82 11.25
N THR A 537 19.37 13.63 10.65
CA THR A 537 19.89 13.45 9.28
C THR A 537 18.99 14.09 8.25
N GLU A 538 17.66 14.02 8.40
CA GLU A 538 16.71 14.73 7.55
C GLU A 538 16.88 16.25 7.66
N ALA A 539 17.05 16.79 8.87
CA ALA A 539 17.35 18.20 9.08
C ALA A 539 18.67 18.61 8.41
N GLU A 540 19.69 17.75 8.47
CA GLU A 540 20.96 18.00 7.80
C GLU A 540 20.85 17.89 6.27
N ILE A 541 20.08 16.94 5.74
CA ILE A 541 19.76 16.82 4.32
C ILE A 541 19.01 18.06 3.83
N ILE A 542 18.01 18.54 4.58
CA ILE A 542 17.27 19.76 4.26
C ILE A 542 18.23 20.95 4.26
N ARG A 543 19.14 21.05 5.24
CA ARG A 543 20.16 22.12 5.28
C ARG A 543 21.09 22.06 4.08
N GLN A 544 21.56 20.87 3.69
CA GLN A 544 22.44 20.70 2.54
C GLN A 544 21.70 20.98 1.22
N LYS A 545 20.45 20.55 1.09
CA LYS A 545 19.60 20.88 -0.07
C LYS A 545 19.36 22.39 -0.18
N ALA A 546 19.00 23.05 0.92
CA ALA A 546 18.80 24.49 0.94
C ALA A 546 20.10 25.25 0.59
N LYS A 547 21.25 24.75 1.05
CA LYS A 547 22.56 25.31 0.68
C LYS A 547 22.88 25.09 -0.79
N ALA A 548 22.66 23.89 -1.32
CA ALA A 548 22.88 23.57 -2.74
C ALA A 548 21.93 24.37 -3.65
N GLU A 549 20.68 24.59 -3.23
CA GLU A 549 19.72 25.44 -3.93
C GLU A 549 20.17 26.91 -3.91
N ALA A 550 20.69 27.41 -2.78
CA ALA A 550 21.24 28.75 -2.69
C ALA A 550 22.47 28.94 -3.59
N ASP A 551 23.41 27.99 -3.56
CA ASP A 551 24.62 28.02 -4.40
C ASP A 551 24.24 27.93 -5.89
N GLY A 552 23.30 27.04 -6.25
CA GLY A 552 22.77 26.92 -7.61
C GLY A 552 22.01 28.16 -8.09
N LEU A 553 21.28 28.85 -7.20
CA LEU A 553 20.66 30.14 -7.49
C LEU A 553 21.72 31.21 -7.76
N VAL A 554 22.78 31.28 -6.96
CA VAL A 554 23.89 32.22 -7.17
C VAL A 554 24.55 31.99 -8.53
N GLU A 555 24.83 30.75 -8.89
CA GLU A 555 25.36 30.40 -10.21
C GLU A 555 24.39 30.78 -11.34
N LYS A 556 23.09 30.55 -11.14
CA LYS A 556 22.05 30.92 -12.12
C LYS A 556 21.94 32.44 -12.29
N PHE A 557 22.02 33.21 -11.21
CA PHE A 557 22.01 34.68 -11.27
C PHE A 557 23.26 35.21 -11.99
N ASN A 558 24.43 34.63 -11.74
CA ASN A 558 25.66 34.98 -12.45
C ASN A 558 25.57 34.62 -13.94
N ALA A 559 24.98 33.47 -14.29
CA ALA A 559 24.74 33.08 -15.67
C ALA A 559 23.75 34.03 -16.37
N MET A 560 22.65 34.39 -15.72
CA MET A 560 21.68 35.38 -16.24
C MET A 560 22.29 36.78 -16.41
N GLY A 561 23.20 37.17 -15.52
CA GLY A 561 23.96 38.42 -15.61
C GLY A 561 24.79 38.51 -16.89
N ASN A 562 25.30 37.38 -17.37
CA ASN A 562 26.14 37.27 -18.58
C ASN A 562 25.34 37.05 -19.88
N MET A 563 24.01 36.89 -19.83
CA MET A 563 23.15 36.70 -21.01
C MET A 563 22.73 38.03 -21.66
N SER A 564 22.41 37.99 -22.96
CA SER A 564 21.82 39.15 -23.67
C SER A 564 20.41 39.46 -23.16
N PRO A 565 19.89 40.69 -23.34
CA PRO A 565 18.56 41.09 -22.88
C PRO A 565 17.44 40.17 -23.40
N GLU A 566 17.48 39.77 -24.67
CA GLU A 566 16.47 38.93 -25.31
C GLU A 566 16.50 37.49 -24.80
N ALA A 567 17.71 36.95 -24.56
CA ALA A 567 17.89 35.63 -23.98
C ALA A 567 17.42 35.59 -22.51
N ARG A 568 17.64 36.68 -21.77
CA ARG A 568 17.17 36.83 -20.39
C ARG A 568 15.64 36.89 -20.32
N GLU A 569 14.99 37.67 -21.19
CA GLU A 569 13.52 37.74 -21.24
C GLU A 569 12.88 36.38 -21.57
N PHE A 570 13.45 35.63 -22.52
CA PHE A 570 12.97 34.29 -22.84
C PHE A 570 13.15 33.32 -21.65
N GLU A 571 14.30 33.36 -20.98
CA GLU A 571 14.57 32.49 -19.83
C GLU A 571 13.70 32.89 -18.62
N GLU A 572 13.46 34.18 -18.38
CA GLU A 572 12.50 34.66 -17.38
C GLU A 572 11.06 34.20 -17.69
N PHE A 573 10.65 34.26 -18.96
CA PHE A 573 9.34 33.77 -19.40
C PHE A 573 9.20 32.26 -19.16
N ARG A 574 10.23 31.48 -19.54
CA ARG A 574 10.27 30.04 -19.28
C ARG A 574 10.21 29.74 -17.78
N MET A 575 10.98 30.47 -16.95
CA MET A 575 10.95 30.30 -15.49
C MET A 575 9.56 30.62 -14.91
N ARG A 576 8.87 31.64 -15.43
CA ARG A 576 7.48 31.94 -15.02
C ARG A 576 6.53 30.80 -15.38
N MET A 577 6.68 30.19 -16.55
CA MET A 577 5.88 29.03 -16.95
C MET A 577 6.18 27.80 -16.10
N ASP A 578 7.46 27.51 -15.83
CA ASP A 578 7.86 26.39 -14.96
C ASP A 578 7.34 26.59 -13.52
N ALA A 579 7.39 27.83 -13.00
CA ALA A 579 6.82 28.17 -11.70
C ALA A 579 5.29 27.98 -11.68
N ALA A 580 4.58 28.45 -12.71
CA ALA A 580 3.14 28.26 -12.84
C ALA A 580 2.75 26.78 -12.92
N ILE A 581 3.49 25.97 -13.69
CA ILE A 581 3.27 24.52 -13.76
C ILE A 581 3.48 23.88 -12.38
N LYS A 582 4.54 24.26 -11.66
CA LYS A 582 4.82 23.73 -10.33
C LYS A 582 3.73 24.11 -9.32
N GLU A 583 3.24 25.34 -9.37
CA GLU A 583 2.11 25.81 -8.56
C GLU A 583 0.83 25.02 -8.86
N VAL A 584 0.52 24.82 -10.15
CA VAL A 584 -0.65 24.02 -10.57
C VAL A 584 -0.54 22.59 -10.07
N MET A 585 0.62 21.94 -10.24
CA MET A 585 0.86 20.57 -9.78
C MET A 585 0.74 20.45 -8.27
N ALA A 586 1.36 21.37 -7.51
CA ALA A 586 1.24 21.40 -6.05
C ALA A 586 -0.23 21.62 -5.61
N SER A 587 -0.98 22.46 -6.33
CA SER A 587 -2.40 22.66 -6.06
C SER A 587 -3.22 21.39 -6.33
N ILE A 588 -2.89 20.63 -7.38
CA ILE A 588 -3.57 19.37 -7.73
C ILE A 588 -3.27 18.32 -6.66
N GLU A 589 -2.02 18.22 -6.22
CA GLU A 589 -1.60 17.30 -5.18
C GLU A 589 -2.27 17.62 -3.84
N ALA A 590 -2.33 18.90 -3.46
CA ALA A 590 -3.08 19.36 -2.29
C ALA A 590 -4.57 18.99 -2.40
N ASN A 591 -5.21 19.21 -3.55
CA ASN A 591 -6.62 18.81 -3.74
C ASN A 591 -6.81 17.29 -3.66
N LYS A 592 -5.84 16.51 -4.15
CA LYS A 592 -5.87 15.04 -4.06
C LYS A 592 -5.78 14.59 -2.61
N SER A 593 -4.88 15.17 -1.81
CA SER A 593 -4.79 14.93 -0.37
C SER A 593 -6.11 15.30 0.32
N ILE A 594 -6.61 16.52 0.12
CA ILE A 594 -7.87 16.99 0.70
C ILE A 594 -9.02 16.07 0.31
N ALA A 595 -9.10 15.65 -0.96
CA ALA A 595 -10.15 14.73 -1.42
C ALA A 595 -10.05 13.35 -0.75
N THR A 596 -8.84 12.87 -0.48
CA THR A 596 -8.58 11.60 0.21
C THR A 596 -8.95 11.69 1.68
N ASP A 597 -8.50 12.75 2.36
CA ASP A 597 -8.81 12.99 3.78
C ASP A 597 -10.31 13.21 3.99
N GLN A 598 -10.96 13.98 3.12
CA GLN A 598 -12.42 14.14 3.12
C GLN A 598 -13.14 12.82 2.89
N ALA A 599 -12.65 11.97 1.96
CA ALA A 599 -13.24 10.65 1.74
C ALA A 599 -13.09 9.75 2.97
N GLN A 600 -11.96 9.84 3.67
CA GLN A 600 -11.70 9.07 4.88
C GLN A 600 -12.55 9.56 6.07
N VAL A 601 -12.69 10.87 6.25
CA VAL A 601 -13.58 11.48 7.25
C VAL A 601 -15.04 11.10 6.97
N LEU A 602 -15.48 11.18 5.71
CA LEU A 602 -16.82 10.75 5.30
C LEU A 602 -17.03 9.25 5.54
N ALA A 603 -16.05 8.41 5.22
CA ALA A 603 -16.13 6.97 5.47
C ALA A 603 -16.26 6.66 6.97
N GLN A 604 -15.47 7.33 7.82
CA GLN A 604 -15.57 7.15 9.28
C GLN A 604 -16.86 7.73 9.86
N ALA A 605 -17.34 8.86 9.33
CA ALA A 605 -18.60 9.47 9.74
C ALA A 605 -19.78 8.58 9.39
N LEU A 606 -19.82 8.03 8.16
CA LEU A 606 -20.84 7.08 7.71
C LEU A 606 -20.77 5.76 8.48
N GLN A 607 -19.57 5.28 8.82
CA GLN A 607 -19.37 4.08 9.63
C GLN A 607 -19.89 4.23 11.06
N LYS A 608 -19.83 5.44 11.65
CA LYS A 608 -20.31 5.72 13.00
C LYS A 608 -21.76 6.20 13.06
N SER A 609 -22.32 6.71 11.97
CA SER A 609 -23.70 7.17 11.92
C SER A 609 -24.67 6.00 11.82
N ASN A 610 -25.64 5.92 12.74
CA ASN A 610 -26.73 4.96 12.65
C ASN A 610 -27.85 5.54 11.77
N ILE A 611 -27.81 5.24 10.47
CA ILE A 611 -28.78 5.77 9.50
C ILE A 611 -29.97 4.80 9.41
N GLU A 612 -31.09 5.16 10.03
CA GLU A 612 -32.36 4.45 9.86
C GLU A 612 -33.08 4.97 8.60
N ILE A 613 -33.07 4.17 7.53
CA ILE A 613 -33.79 4.48 6.29
C ILE A 613 -35.25 4.01 6.46
N VAL A 614 -36.14 4.94 6.81
CA VAL A 614 -37.58 4.67 6.94
C VAL A 614 -38.29 5.03 5.64
N GLY A 615 -38.47 4.07 4.73
CA GLY A 615 -39.29 4.24 3.52
C GLY A 615 -38.81 3.42 2.33
N GLY A 616 -39.69 2.55 1.83
CA GLY A 616 -39.43 1.68 0.67
C GLY A 616 -39.57 2.44 -0.65
N GLY A 617 -38.48 3.05 -1.10
CA GLY A 617 -38.34 3.62 -2.45
C GLY A 617 -36.92 4.14 -2.62
N GLY A 618 -36.16 3.55 -3.55
CA GLY A 618 -34.74 3.84 -3.77
C GLY A 618 -34.39 5.30 -4.13
N GLU A 619 -35.40 6.16 -4.33
CA GLU A 619 -35.24 7.59 -4.64
C GLU A 619 -34.49 8.38 -3.57
N TYR A 620 -34.57 8.00 -2.29
CA TYR A 620 -33.82 8.68 -1.22
C TYR A 620 -32.32 8.37 -1.28
N PHE A 621 -31.95 7.12 -1.55
CA PHE A 621 -30.55 6.73 -1.73
C PHE A 621 -29.96 7.38 -2.99
N GLU A 622 -30.74 7.42 -4.07
CA GLU A 622 -30.32 8.06 -5.31
C GLU A 622 -30.22 9.60 -5.17
N SER A 623 -31.12 10.22 -4.42
CA SER A 623 -31.07 11.66 -4.12
C SER A 623 -29.95 12.01 -3.14
N PHE A 624 -29.69 11.17 -2.13
CA PHE A 624 -28.59 11.33 -1.19
C PHE A 624 -27.22 11.16 -1.87
N SER A 625 -27.06 10.12 -2.70
CA SER A 625 -25.84 9.90 -3.49
C SER A 625 -25.62 10.98 -4.55
N LYS A 626 -26.67 11.46 -5.22
CA LYS A 626 -26.61 12.63 -6.10
C LYS A 626 -26.25 13.90 -5.35
N ALA A 627 -26.81 14.15 -4.17
CA ALA A 627 -26.47 15.33 -3.36
C ALA A 627 -25.00 15.32 -2.90
N LEU A 628 -24.47 14.15 -2.51
CA LEU A 628 -23.07 13.97 -2.12
C LEU A 628 -22.11 14.15 -3.31
N ALA A 629 -22.51 13.69 -4.50
CA ALA A 629 -21.73 13.85 -5.74
C ALA A 629 -21.78 15.28 -6.29
N VAL A 630 -22.96 15.91 -6.28
CA VAL A 630 -23.20 17.28 -6.78
C VAL A 630 -22.58 18.33 -5.86
N GLY A 631 -22.59 18.12 -4.55
CA GLY A 631 -21.92 19.00 -3.58
C GLY A 631 -20.40 19.10 -3.82
N LYS A 632 -19.75 18.01 -4.25
CA LYS A 632 -18.31 18.00 -4.59
C LYS A 632 -17.99 18.57 -5.98
N ALA A 633 -18.89 18.44 -6.94
CA ALA A 633 -18.68 18.95 -8.30
C ALA A 633 -18.72 20.49 -8.35
N ILE A 634 -19.53 21.12 -7.50
CA ILE A 634 -19.70 22.58 -7.48
C ILE A 634 -18.52 23.26 -6.78
N ASP A 635 -17.99 22.69 -5.69
CA ASP A 635 -16.83 23.27 -4.98
C ASP A 635 -15.51 23.14 -5.77
N GLY A 636 -15.34 22.08 -6.56
CA GLY A 636 -14.13 21.87 -7.37
C GLY A 636 -14.03 22.77 -8.61
N VAL A 637 -15.15 23.25 -9.14
CA VAL A 637 -15.22 23.97 -10.43
C VAL A 637 -15.46 25.47 -10.25
N ALA A 638 -16.15 25.89 -9.18
CA ALA A 638 -16.53 27.30 -8.99
C ALA A 638 -15.34 28.25 -8.76
N GLY A 639 -14.17 27.75 -8.38
CA GLY A 639 -13.03 28.59 -7.97
C GLY A 639 -11.90 28.82 -8.98
N LYS A 640 -11.85 28.16 -10.15
CA LYS A 640 -10.54 27.97 -10.82
C LYS A 640 -10.37 28.41 -12.28
N SER A 641 -11.36 29.01 -12.95
CA SER A 641 -11.07 29.60 -14.27
C SER A 641 -12.06 30.68 -14.70
N GLN A 642 -11.56 31.92 -14.90
CA GLN A 642 -12.29 32.99 -15.57
C GLN A 642 -12.76 32.58 -16.98
N ALA A 643 -12.03 31.67 -17.66
CA ALA A 643 -12.43 31.16 -18.97
C ALA A 643 -13.62 30.19 -18.89
N VAL A 644 -13.72 29.41 -17.81
CA VAL A 644 -14.86 28.50 -17.58
C VAL A 644 -16.09 29.28 -17.09
N GLN A 645 -15.91 30.30 -16.25
CA GLN A 645 -17.00 31.23 -15.90
C GLN A 645 -17.52 31.97 -17.13
N ALA A 646 -16.64 32.49 -17.99
CA ALA A 646 -17.05 33.14 -19.24
C ALA A 646 -17.74 32.17 -20.22
N ALA A 647 -17.33 30.91 -20.26
CA ALA A 647 -17.99 29.88 -21.07
C ALA A 647 -19.36 29.50 -20.50
N LEU A 648 -19.51 29.43 -19.17
CA LEU A 648 -20.75 29.10 -18.49
C LEU A 648 -21.78 30.24 -18.59
N ASP A 649 -21.35 31.49 -18.41
CA ASP A 649 -22.19 32.68 -18.61
C ASP A 649 -22.66 32.79 -20.06
N LYS A 650 -21.78 32.47 -21.02
CA LYS A 650 -22.14 32.43 -22.44
C LYS A 650 -23.12 31.30 -22.73
N LEU A 651 -22.99 30.13 -22.10
CA LEU A 651 -23.92 29.01 -22.25
C LEU A 651 -25.29 29.30 -21.62
N LEU A 652 -25.32 29.96 -20.45
CA LEU A 652 -26.54 30.40 -19.77
C LEU A 652 -27.26 31.53 -20.54
N SER A 653 -26.51 32.38 -21.26
CA SER A 653 -27.10 33.39 -22.14
C SER A 653 -27.74 32.80 -23.42
N ILE A 654 -27.35 31.58 -23.82
CA ILE A 654 -27.83 30.90 -25.02
C ILE A 654 -29.14 30.13 -24.76
N THR A 655 -29.47 29.81 -23.50
CA THR A 655 -30.63 28.97 -23.15
C THR A 655 -31.82 29.72 -22.54
N GLY A 656 -31.84 31.07 -22.57
CA GLY A 656 -32.94 31.84 -21.97
C GLY A 656 -33.23 33.19 -22.61
N LYS A 657 -33.91 33.20 -23.77
CA LYS A 657 -34.91 34.24 -24.10
C LYS A 657 -35.72 33.89 -25.36
N PRO A 658 -37.05 33.67 -25.25
CA PRO A 658 -37.97 34.10 -26.28
C PRO A 658 -38.32 35.58 -26.06
N SER A 659 -38.31 36.29 -27.18
CA SER A 659 -38.62 37.70 -27.38
C SER A 659 -40.06 38.06 -27.01
N GLY A 660 -40.24 39.30 -26.53
CA GLY A 660 -41.55 39.93 -26.51
C GLY A 660 -41.68 41.17 -25.63
N GLU A 661 -41.11 42.31 -26.04
CA GLU A 661 -41.67 43.61 -25.65
C GLU A 661 -41.54 44.59 -26.82
N LYS A 662 -42.68 45.02 -27.36
CA LYS A 662 -42.80 46.16 -28.28
C LYS A 662 -43.18 47.37 -27.44
N SER A 663 -42.46 48.49 -27.59
CA SER A 663 -43.07 49.78 -27.97
C SER A 663 -42.03 50.90 -27.98
N HIS A 664 -42.10 51.68 -29.07
CA HIS A 664 -41.42 52.94 -29.41
C HIS A 664 -40.06 52.84 -30.10
#